data_AF-A0A067SSD6-F1
#
_entry.id   AF-A0A067SSD6-F1
#
_cell.length_a   1.000
_cell.length_b   1.000
_cell.length_c   1.000
_cell.angle_alpha   90.00
_cell.angle_beta   90.00
_cell.angle_gamma   90.00
#
_symmetry.space_group_name_H-M   'P 1'
#
loop_
_entity.id
_entity.type
_entity.pdbx_description
1 polymer ?
#
loop_
_entity_poly.entity_id
_entity_poly.type
_entity_poly.pdbx_seq_one_letter_code
_entity_poly.pdbx_strand_id
1 'polypeptide(L)'
;MDSAQDTPPPVSHPVTERPIFALIIGINNYQDDCPPSLRGCVNDSKTVFAYLRDTLRVPETNIVLLHDEQATREKIIGTFESHFINNSAITPGDAIVFYFAGHGSRQKAPDGWHSEDDKVETICPYDVMNTSGIPDYTFTHLLRQLTFYKGNNITLILDSCHSGGMARAEMETGEEVPLIRCCDREYEFPPLGDLDRRIWSWNPEGGRSNDLPESELQGSLFKTTETHVLLAACQPNQRARETKNSGLWSGAFTTVLISALKAWDPSTRSLTYSRLMEHLSPLKDQHPHCEGDNKVRRLFSPSDDGKDDPSYFVVTAAATDDAYYVAAGNLLGIVEGTEFITHPPNGYAPITLKTKVVEKFRCTAVPCRHETAADSQSSSTSILPQHSRATISKWSTKWLKVELHPREAFSHIIEDEDTLFSIVDSGGDLKASRADSGSNNVQLSRNDPLIHSQQECRDISINFDTFTRHYIDKAARFHFFLYQGNSSTLRGRAGSDSPATPVTVSLHRLTSTTSLLGPTSFKPDGDNLFRIQADGSKKELAGTVAVEGSAAVKGSSLLEGSAVLEGSAADLQYGLTLKNHSTKDLFPYVFFFDPGKYDIAPLYLPPSSVSSPLTRDGTEGSTLGIGYTPGTNRMSFTMPEGVNHDSAFFKVFVSTEYINMKAIVANPGRTAQRSGPDRSAWDSWIYLVTWSRAYPATDALVPSLSKSNPTIFLPLNNLAQPNLQQRKEVELKRKLEIAASIKMTHPGWLTSIIESGNDIRRRRKQDNSLCYTCSAVGSDEKPVKVCAKCQVVAYCSKECQIRHWPKHKEPCFTSQDSQRSKELAKFVNNIMANPQLMDYFELATILSQDLINSPAIDKPFLMSMHLSIDPEDIVDFARLRGRIASSDITDSSTKIKGMVQVNNLFAAGYPGGSVNEESMLRHWRLMRATADNSGFTSESVGLMFFTMNNCKTFVARPIRIPSSLLDIAKNAPPFEQMMANGTCRLRPMDAWTCIEALNTSIRLDHEDRFLLRTEMTDADEKVIQNSIADGHKDDTKVRRLRMRMAREQVYTALRD
;
A
#
# COMPACT_ATOMS: atom_id res chain seq x y z
N MET A 1 34.26 59.03 8.91
CA MET A 1 35.09 58.24 7.97
C MET A 1 34.86 56.80 8.39
N ASP A 2 33.80 56.23 7.85
CA ASP A 2 33.21 54.99 8.32
C ASP A 2 33.90 53.78 7.70
N SER A 3 34.28 52.83 8.55
CA SER A 3 34.74 51.51 8.19
C SER A 3 33.53 50.61 7.89
N ALA A 4 33.30 50.33 6.61
CA ALA A 4 32.31 49.35 6.16
C ALA A 4 32.77 47.93 6.53
N GLN A 5 31.89 47.19 7.21
CA GLN A 5 32.02 45.76 7.44
C GLN A 5 31.52 45.00 6.21
N ASP A 6 32.39 44.19 5.61
CA ASP A 6 32.06 43.21 4.57
C ASP A 6 31.07 42.17 5.11
N THR A 7 29.88 42.13 4.52
CA THR A 7 29.00 40.96 4.57
C THR A 7 29.35 40.01 3.42
N PRO A 8 29.47 38.68 3.64
CA PRO A 8 29.74 37.75 2.56
C PRO A 8 28.52 37.69 1.62
N PRO A 9 28.73 37.52 0.31
CA PRO A 9 27.63 37.48 -0.65
C PRO A 9 26.73 36.26 -0.36
N PRO A 10 25.42 36.36 -0.65
CA PRO A 10 24.52 35.24 -0.51
C PRO A 10 25.01 34.09 -1.40
N VAL A 11 25.20 32.91 -0.81
CA VAL A 11 25.55 31.68 -1.53
C VAL A 11 24.35 31.30 -2.40
N SER A 12 24.35 31.75 -3.65
CA SER A 12 23.43 31.25 -4.68
C SER A 12 23.90 29.83 -5.05
N HIS A 13 23.25 28.80 -4.52
CA HIS A 13 23.39 27.47 -5.08
C HIS A 13 22.83 27.48 -6.51
N PRO A 14 23.62 27.19 -7.56
CA PRO A 14 23.09 27.06 -8.89
C PRO A 14 22.28 25.75 -8.93
N VAL A 15 20.95 25.85 -8.90
CA VAL A 15 20.08 24.71 -9.21
C VAL A 15 20.24 24.45 -10.71
N THR A 16 21.12 23.51 -11.05
CA THR A 16 21.32 23.02 -12.42
C THR A 16 19.98 22.55 -12.97
N GLU A 17 19.47 23.19 -14.03
CA GLU A 17 18.26 22.78 -14.73
C GLU A 17 18.43 21.36 -15.27
N ARG A 18 17.59 20.44 -14.77
CA ARG A 18 17.54 19.06 -15.26
C ARG A 18 16.92 19.05 -16.66
N PRO A 19 17.39 18.19 -17.57
CA PRO A 19 16.86 18.11 -18.92
C PRO A 19 15.39 17.64 -18.96
N ILE A 20 14.66 18.12 -19.95
CA ILE A 20 13.32 17.67 -20.30
C ILE A 20 13.42 16.78 -21.54
N PHE A 21 12.66 15.69 -21.57
CA PHE A 21 12.50 14.79 -22.71
C PHE A 21 11.03 14.68 -23.09
N ALA A 22 10.72 14.75 -24.38
CA ALA A 22 9.33 14.75 -24.84
C ALA A 22 9.08 13.84 -26.03
N LEU A 23 7.90 13.23 -26.05
CA LEU A 23 7.30 12.53 -27.19
C LEU A 23 5.96 13.21 -27.47
N ILE A 24 5.84 13.81 -28.64
CA ILE A 24 4.69 14.63 -29.03
C ILE A 24 4.05 14.00 -30.27
N ILE A 25 2.77 13.65 -30.15
CA ILE A 25 2.02 12.93 -31.18
C ILE A 25 0.80 13.77 -31.58
N GLY A 26 0.60 13.97 -32.88
CA GLY A 26 -0.56 14.67 -33.42
C GLY A 26 -1.09 13.95 -34.66
N ILE A 27 -2.34 13.48 -34.63
CA ILE A 27 -2.93 12.70 -35.72
C ILE A 27 -4.19 13.40 -36.23
N ASN A 28 -4.07 14.00 -37.41
CA ASN A 28 -5.19 14.55 -38.17
C ASN A 28 -5.78 13.49 -39.09
N ASN A 29 -4.94 12.83 -39.88
CA ASN A 29 -5.38 11.87 -40.89
C ASN A 29 -5.20 10.45 -40.37
N TYR A 30 -6.14 9.57 -40.69
CA TYR A 30 -6.11 8.14 -40.34
C TYR A 30 -6.10 7.30 -41.62
N GLN A 31 -5.58 6.08 -41.53
CA GLN A 31 -5.55 5.18 -42.66
C GLN A 31 -6.98 4.94 -43.19
N ASP A 32 -7.14 4.98 -44.52
CA ASP A 32 -8.41 4.80 -45.21
C ASP A 32 -9.53 5.79 -44.80
N ASP A 33 -9.15 6.97 -44.27
CA ASP A 33 -10.05 7.98 -43.71
C ASP A 33 -11.01 7.42 -42.64
N CYS A 34 -10.56 6.38 -41.93
CA CYS A 34 -11.30 5.71 -40.88
C CYS A 34 -10.43 5.56 -39.61
N PRO A 35 -10.74 6.26 -38.51
CA PRO A 35 -11.84 7.22 -38.32
C PRO A 35 -11.70 8.52 -39.13
N PRO A 36 -12.76 9.35 -39.21
CA PRO A 36 -12.76 10.58 -40.00
C PRO A 36 -11.63 11.53 -39.60
N SER A 37 -11.04 12.20 -40.60
CA SER A 37 -9.91 13.09 -40.37
C SER A 37 -10.25 14.32 -39.51
N LEU A 38 -9.37 14.62 -38.57
CA LEU A 38 -9.35 15.82 -37.73
C LEU A 38 -8.51 16.92 -38.40
N ARG A 39 -8.54 18.14 -37.86
CA ARG A 39 -7.88 19.31 -38.48
C ARG A 39 -6.83 19.95 -37.59
N GLY A 40 -6.97 19.88 -36.27
CA GLY A 40 -6.18 20.66 -35.31
C GLY A 40 -5.06 19.90 -34.60
N CYS A 41 -5.05 18.56 -34.59
CA CYS A 41 -4.11 17.77 -33.79
C CYS A 41 -2.64 17.99 -34.18
N VAL A 42 -2.33 18.06 -35.49
CA VAL A 42 -0.96 18.34 -35.96
C VAL A 42 -0.56 19.80 -35.70
N ASN A 43 -1.51 20.72 -35.64
CA ASN A 43 -1.23 22.11 -35.28
C ASN A 43 -0.94 22.25 -33.77
N ASP A 44 -1.67 21.48 -32.95
CA ASP A 44 -1.46 21.43 -31.52
C ASP A 44 -0.09 20.84 -31.18
N SER A 45 0.30 19.72 -31.80
CA SER A 45 1.63 19.11 -31.61
C SER A 45 2.76 20.09 -31.93
N LYS A 46 2.64 20.85 -33.02
CA LYS A 46 3.59 21.92 -33.40
C LYS A 46 3.63 23.04 -32.37
N THR A 47 2.48 23.40 -31.80
CA THR A 47 2.37 24.45 -30.77
C THR A 47 3.06 24.04 -29.47
N VAL A 48 2.87 22.79 -29.04
CA VAL A 48 3.55 22.21 -27.86
C VAL A 48 5.05 22.10 -28.11
N PHE A 49 5.46 21.62 -29.29
CA PHE A 49 6.87 21.57 -29.69
C PHE A 49 7.54 22.94 -29.62
N ALA A 50 6.91 23.96 -30.21
CA ALA A 50 7.42 25.33 -30.17
C ALA A 50 7.52 25.86 -28.73
N TYR A 51 6.56 25.56 -27.85
CA TYR A 51 6.64 25.96 -26.44
C TYR A 51 7.83 25.30 -25.72
N LEU A 52 8.02 23.98 -25.87
CA LEU A 52 9.15 23.28 -25.24
C LEU A 52 10.50 23.79 -25.75
N ARG A 53 10.64 23.98 -27.06
CA ARG A 53 11.89 24.43 -27.68
C ARG A 53 12.16 25.92 -27.45
N ASP A 54 11.18 26.78 -27.70
CA ASP A 54 11.39 28.22 -27.77
C ASP A 54 11.28 28.89 -26.39
N THR A 55 10.36 28.41 -25.54
CA THR A 55 10.12 28.96 -24.20
C THR A 55 10.94 28.23 -23.14
N LEU A 56 10.85 26.89 -23.08
CA LEU A 56 11.57 26.09 -22.08
C LEU A 56 12.99 25.70 -22.50
N ARG A 57 13.43 26.09 -23.70
CA ARG A 57 14.79 25.84 -24.23
C ARG A 57 15.19 24.37 -24.23
N VAL A 58 14.22 23.47 -24.39
CA VAL A 58 14.47 22.03 -24.48
C VAL A 58 15.21 21.73 -25.79
N PRO A 59 16.36 21.01 -25.75
CA PRO A 59 17.09 20.63 -26.95
C PRO A 59 16.21 19.79 -27.90
N GLU A 60 16.24 20.08 -29.20
CA GLU A 60 15.46 19.32 -30.19
C GLU A 60 15.82 17.82 -30.18
N THR A 61 17.06 17.46 -29.82
CA THR A 61 17.49 16.06 -29.66
C THR A 61 16.74 15.30 -28.58
N ASN A 62 16.10 16.00 -27.65
CA ASN A 62 15.32 15.41 -26.56
C ASN A 62 13.83 15.31 -26.89
N ILE A 63 13.39 15.81 -28.06
CA ILE A 63 11.99 15.86 -28.46
C ILE A 63 11.79 15.00 -29.72
N VAL A 64 10.87 14.04 -29.65
CA VAL A 64 10.44 13.24 -30.81
C VAL A 64 9.02 13.62 -31.21
N LEU A 65 8.82 13.86 -32.51
CA LEU A 65 7.53 14.19 -33.12
C LEU A 65 7.04 13.02 -33.98
N LEU A 66 5.78 12.62 -33.82
CA LEU A 66 5.10 11.69 -34.72
C LEU A 66 3.80 12.32 -35.23
N HIS A 67 3.65 12.44 -36.55
CA HIS A 67 2.45 13.00 -37.18
C HIS A 67 1.82 12.02 -38.17
N ASP A 68 0.49 11.97 -38.18
CA ASP A 68 -0.31 11.22 -39.16
C ASP A 68 0.26 9.82 -39.44
N GLU A 69 0.66 9.52 -40.68
CA GLU A 69 1.21 8.26 -41.17
C GLU A 69 2.40 7.72 -40.36
N GLN A 70 3.12 8.60 -39.65
CA GLN A 70 4.25 8.22 -38.79
C GLN A 70 3.80 7.70 -37.43
N ALA A 71 2.59 8.06 -37.00
CA ALA A 71 2.02 7.73 -35.70
C ALA A 71 1.26 6.39 -35.75
N THR A 72 1.89 5.35 -36.32
CA THR A 72 1.37 3.98 -36.28
C THR A 72 1.47 3.41 -34.88
N ARG A 73 0.67 2.39 -34.57
CA ARG A 73 0.64 1.71 -33.29
C ARG A 73 2.03 1.23 -32.87
N GLU A 74 2.71 0.53 -33.78
CA GLU A 74 4.07 0.03 -33.58
C GLU A 74 5.05 1.17 -33.33
N LYS A 75 4.96 2.27 -34.10
CA LYS A 75 5.88 3.39 -33.97
C LYS A 75 5.69 4.17 -32.68
N ILE A 76 4.46 4.37 -32.22
CA ILE A 76 4.15 5.04 -30.95
C ILE A 76 4.76 4.23 -29.79
N ILE A 77 4.46 2.93 -29.70
CA ILE A 77 4.94 2.06 -28.63
C ILE A 77 6.47 1.93 -28.69
N GLY A 78 7.03 1.64 -29.87
CA GLY A 78 8.47 1.49 -30.03
C GLY A 78 9.25 2.79 -29.76
N THR A 79 8.67 3.95 -30.07
CA THR A 79 9.27 5.26 -29.73
C THR A 79 9.17 5.52 -28.23
N PHE A 80 8.06 5.19 -27.57
CA PHE A 80 7.95 5.30 -26.11
C PHE A 80 9.06 4.47 -25.43
N GLU A 81 9.25 3.22 -25.85
CA GLU A 81 10.26 2.35 -25.26
C GLU A 81 11.69 2.80 -25.58
N SER A 82 11.99 3.17 -26.82
CA SER A 82 13.35 3.57 -27.21
C SER A 82 13.74 4.96 -26.71
N HIS A 83 12.82 5.94 -26.79
CA HIS A 83 13.09 7.34 -26.42
C HIS A 83 12.99 7.61 -24.93
N PHE A 84 12.14 6.88 -24.20
CA PHE A 84 11.98 7.05 -22.75
C PHE A 84 12.62 5.94 -21.92
N ILE A 85 12.20 4.69 -22.12
CA ILE A 85 12.60 3.58 -21.23
C ILE A 85 14.09 3.23 -21.43
N ASN A 86 14.50 2.99 -22.68
CA ASN A 86 15.83 2.51 -23.03
C ASN A 86 16.84 3.64 -23.26
N ASN A 87 16.42 4.89 -23.17
CA ASN A 87 17.28 6.04 -23.40
C ASN A 87 18.21 6.28 -22.21
N SER A 88 19.50 6.02 -22.39
CA SER A 88 20.53 6.20 -21.37
C SER A 88 20.79 7.66 -21.00
N ALA A 89 20.36 8.62 -21.82
CA ALA A 89 20.50 10.04 -21.52
C ALA A 89 19.52 10.52 -20.44
N ILE A 90 18.44 9.76 -20.17
CA ILE A 90 17.44 10.08 -19.15
C ILE A 90 17.84 9.42 -17.83
N THR A 91 17.95 10.22 -16.78
CA THR A 91 18.28 9.81 -15.42
C THR A 91 17.11 10.07 -14.46
N PRO A 92 17.02 9.36 -13.32
CA PRO A 92 15.97 9.59 -12.34
C PRO A 92 15.89 11.07 -11.90
N GLY A 93 14.70 11.64 -12.05
CA GLY A 93 14.40 13.05 -11.74
C GLY A 93 14.29 13.96 -12.97
N ASP A 94 14.83 13.56 -14.13
CA ASP A 94 14.62 14.31 -15.38
C ASP A 94 13.13 14.34 -15.75
N ALA A 95 12.67 15.43 -16.36
CA ALA A 95 11.26 15.60 -16.67
C ALA A 95 10.91 14.89 -17.99
N ILE A 96 9.85 14.10 -17.98
CA ILE A 96 9.41 13.33 -19.14
C ILE A 96 7.99 13.75 -19.51
N VAL A 97 7.78 14.18 -20.75
CA VAL A 97 6.50 14.68 -21.24
C VAL A 97 6.00 13.82 -22.39
N PHE A 98 4.85 13.17 -22.22
CA PHE A 98 4.12 12.54 -23.30
C PHE A 98 2.92 13.41 -23.66
N TYR A 99 2.83 13.83 -24.93
CA TYR A 99 1.72 14.61 -25.45
C TYR A 99 1.04 13.85 -26.58
N PHE A 100 -0.29 13.74 -26.53
CA PHE A 100 -1.09 13.15 -27.59
C PHE A 100 -2.30 14.02 -27.92
N ALA A 101 -2.48 14.32 -29.21
CA ALA A 101 -3.70 14.88 -29.78
C ALA A 101 -4.19 13.99 -30.93
N GLY A 102 -5.43 13.53 -30.84
CA GLY A 102 -6.04 12.63 -31.82
C GLY A 102 -7.36 12.06 -31.30
N HIS A 103 -7.89 11.05 -31.98
CA HIS A 103 -9.08 10.33 -31.53
C HIS A 103 -8.75 9.45 -30.33
N GLY A 104 -9.66 9.45 -29.35
CA GLY A 104 -9.80 8.35 -28.40
C GLY A 104 -11.08 7.56 -28.67
N SER A 105 -11.13 6.32 -28.17
CA SER A 105 -12.26 5.41 -28.34
C SER A 105 -12.42 4.46 -27.14
N ARG A 106 -13.48 3.64 -27.17
CA ARG A 106 -13.68 2.49 -26.28
C ARG A 106 -13.82 1.22 -27.10
N GLN A 107 -13.05 0.21 -26.76
CA GLN A 107 -13.11 -1.11 -27.38
C GLN A 107 -13.57 -2.15 -26.37
N LYS A 108 -14.14 -3.25 -26.84
CA LYS A 108 -14.50 -4.38 -25.97
C LYS A 108 -13.25 -4.91 -25.27
N ALA A 109 -13.31 -5.04 -23.95
CA ALA A 109 -12.24 -5.62 -23.16
C ALA A 109 -12.08 -7.11 -23.51
N PRO A 110 -10.84 -7.63 -23.63
CA PRO A 110 -10.60 -9.06 -23.72
C PRO A 110 -11.15 -9.83 -22.51
N ASP A 111 -11.54 -11.10 -22.71
CA ASP A 111 -12.06 -11.94 -21.63
C ASP A 111 -11.04 -12.04 -20.47
N GLY A 112 -11.50 -11.77 -19.25
CA GLY A 112 -10.67 -11.77 -18.03
C GLY A 112 -10.12 -10.40 -17.63
N TRP A 113 -10.28 -9.36 -18.45
CA TRP A 113 -9.92 -7.99 -18.07
C TRP A 113 -11.01 -7.36 -17.20
N HIS A 114 -10.62 -6.63 -16.16
CA HIS A 114 -11.55 -5.84 -15.35
C HIS A 114 -11.87 -4.51 -16.04
N SER A 115 -13.12 -4.33 -16.45
CA SER A 115 -13.63 -3.09 -17.03
C SER A 115 -15.03 -2.77 -16.55
N GLU A 116 -15.34 -1.48 -16.43
CA GLU A 116 -16.73 -1.01 -16.30
C GLU A 116 -17.40 -1.16 -17.68
N ASP A 117 -18.52 -1.88 -17.74
CA ASP A 117 -19.30 -2.18 -18.96
C ASP A 117 -18.58 -3.02 -20.06
N ASP A 118 -17.67 -3.92 -19.70
CA ASP A 118 -16.93 -4.79 -20.63
C ASP A 118 -16.14 -4.02 -21.72
N LYS A 119 -15.73 -2.77 -21.45
CA LYS A 119 -15.00 -1.91 -22.39
C LYS A 119 -13.78 -1.24 -21.76
N VAL A 120 -12.70 -1.13 -22.54
CA VAL A 120 -11.49 -0.37 -22.18
C VAL A 120 -11.31 0.86 -23.05
N GLU A 121 -10.68 1.88 -22.47
CA GLU A 121 -10.39 3.14 -23.16
C GLU A 121 -9.11 3.03 -23.97
N THR A 122 -9.09 3.63 -25.16
CA THR A 122 -7.98 3.51 -26.11
C THR A 122 -7.65 4.87 -26.73
N ILE A 123 -6.38 5.09 -27.04
CA ILE A 123 -5.97 6.11 -28.02
C ILE A 123 -5.87 5.47 -29.40
N CYS A 124 -6.32 6.19 -30.43
CA CYS A 124 -6.34 5.69 -31.81
C CYS A 124 -5.04 6.07 -32.54
N PRO A 125 -4.18 5.10 -32.92
CA PRO A 125 -3.06 5.36 -33.84
C PRO A 125 -3.55 5.57 -35.28
N TYR A 126 -2.64 5.96 -36.17
CA TYR A 126 -2.95 6.14 -37.61
C TYR A 126 -3.57 4.90 -38.26
N ASP A 127 -3.07 3.72 -37.91
CA ASP A 127 -3.43 2.40 -38.44
C ASP A 127 -4.45 1.65 -37.56
N VAL A 128 -5.23 2.36 -36.75
CA VAL A 128 -6.18 1.79 -35.77
C VAL A 128 -7.13 0.73 -36.35
N MET A 129 -7.52 0.87 -37.62
CA MET A 129 -8.40 -0.10 -38.31
C MET A 129 -7.70 -1.42 -38.66
N ASN A 130 -6.38 -1.42 -38.78
CA ASN A 130 -5.58 -2.61 -39.10
C ASN A 130 -5.03 -3.30 -37.84
N THR A 131 -4.78 -2.55 -36.77
CA THR A 131 -4.05 -3.05 -35.60
C THR A 131 -4.78 -2.94 -34.26
N SER A 132 -5.93 -2.26 -34.21
CA SER A 132 -6.61 -1.83 -32.97
C SER A 132 -5.99 -0.59 -32.31
N GLY A 133 -6.72 -0.01 -31.36
CA GLY A 133 -6.24 1.08 -30.50
C GLY A 133 -5.17 0.62 -29.52
N ILE A 134 -4.50 1.59 -28.90
CA ILE A 134 -3.60 1.33 -27.76
C ILE A 134 -4.43 1.50 -26.49
N PRO A 135 -4.72 0.43 -25.73
CA PRO A 135 -5.55 0.52 -24.54
C PRO A 135 -4.80 1.18 -23.39
N ASP A 136 -5.56 1.87 -22.54
CA ASP A 136 -5.13 2.44 -21.27
C ASP A 136 -4.36 1.44 -20.40
N TYR A 137 -4.73 0.16 -20.45
CA TYR A 137 -4.04 -0.95 -19.80
C TYR A 137 -2.60 -1.13 -20.29
N THR A 138 -2.36 -1.10 -21.61
CA THR A 138 -1.01 -1.14 -22.19
C THR A 138 -0.21 0.09 -21.78
N PHE A 139 -0.83 1.27 -21.88
CA PHE A 139 -0.16 2.52 -21.55
C PHE A 139 0.22 2.60 -20.06
N THR A 140 -0.64 2.08 -19.18
CA THR A 140 -0.36 1.95 -17.74
C THR A 140 0.89 1.11 -17.48
N HIS A 141 1.07 -0.01 -18.19
CA HIS A 141 2.26 -0.84 -18.05
C HIS A 141 3.52 -0.15 -18.56
N LEU A 142 3.43 0.58 -19.69
CA LEU A 142 4.52 1.40 -20.20
C LEU A 142 4.93 2.49 -19.20
N LEU A 143 3.97 3.15 -18.58
CA LEU A 143 4.22 4.15 -17.54
C LEU A 143 4.88 3.53 -16.30
N ARG A 144 4.43 2.36 -15.85
CA ARG A 144 5.08 1.65 -14.72
C ARG A 144 6.52 1.29 -15.01
N GLN A 145 6.79 0.78 -16.22
CA GLN A 145 8.16 0.53 -16.68
C GLN A 145 8.99 1.79 -16.61
N LEU A 146 8.44 2.87 -17.16
CA LEU A 146 9.12 4.16 -17.18
C LEU A 146 9.39 4.67 -15.77
N THR A 147 8.41 4.63 -14.87
CA THR A 147 8.56 5.03 -13.47
C THR A 147 9.62 4.20 -12.75
N PHE A 148 9.65 2.89 -12.98
CA PHE A 148 10.65 2.01 -12.38
C PHE A 148 12.08 2.37 -12.81
N TYR A 149 12.30 2.62 -14.10
CA TYR A 149 13.64 2.91 -14.62
C TYR A 149 14.07 4.37 -14.46
N LYS A 150 13.13 5.32 -14.55
CA LYS A 150 13.40 6.77 -14.71
C LYS A 150 12.75 7.64 -13.64
N GLY A 151 11.99 7.06 -12.70
CA GLY A 151 11.29 7.81 -11.65
C GLY A 151 9.95 8.40 -12.11
N ASN A 152 9.26 9.09 -11.20
CA ASN A 152 7.87 9.53 -11.37
C ASN A 152 7.73 11.00 -11.83
N ASN A 153 8.76 11.62 -12.41
CA ASN A 153 8.66 12.97 -12.99
C ASN A 153 8.14 12.91 -14.43
N ILE A 154 6.95 12.32 -14.56
CA ILE A 154 6.29 12.02 -15.83
C ILE A 154 5.01 12.86 -15.91
N THR A 155 4.82 13.56 -17.02
CA THR A 155 3.60 14.32 -17.34
C THR A 155 2.96 13.75 -18.60
N LEU A 156 1.71 13.34 -18.46
CA LEU A 156 0.88 12.88 -19.57
C LEU A 156 -0.12 13.99 -19.93
N ILE A 157 -0.13 14.41 -21.20
CA ILE A 157 -1.04 15.45 -21.69
C ILE A 157 -1.87 14.85 -22.83
N LEU A 158 -3.17 14.68 -22.61
CA LEU A 158 -4.08 14.04 -23.55
C LEU A 158 -5.14 15.03 -24.03
N ASP A 159 -5.07 15.41 -25.31
CA ASP A 159 -6.09 16.19 -26.00
C ASP A 159 -6.95 15.28 -26.90
N SER A 160 -7.69 14.38 -26.25
CA SER A 160 -8.60 13.37 -26.82
C SER A 160 -9.81 13.12 -25.92
N CYS A 161 -10.86 12.47 -26.43
CA CYS A 161 -12.02 12.04 -25.62
C CYS A 161 -11.99 10.54 -25.33
N HIS A 162 -12.62 10.11 -24.23
CA HIS A 162 -13.00 8.71 -23.99
C HIS A 162 -14.54 8.62 -23.90
N SER A 163 -15.17 7.64 -24.57
CA SER A 163 -16.61 7.66 -24.85
C SER A 163 -17.48 7.21 -23.66
N GLY A 164 -17.62 8.07 -22.66
CA GLY A 164 -18.52 7.91 -21.50
C GLY A 164 -19.78 8.78 -21.57
N GLY A 165 -20.66 8.63 -22.57
CA GLY A 165 -22.02 9.20 -22.48
C GLY A 165 -22.74 9.50 -23.79
N MET A 166 -24.02 9.10 -23.86
CA MET A 166 -24.97 9.42 -24.94
C MET A 166 -25.52 10.85 -24.76
N ALA A 167 -24.95 11.83 -25.45
CA ALA A 167 -25.61 13.13 -25.66
C ALA A 167 -25.71 13.38 -27.17
N ARG A 168 -26.93 13.33 -27.71
CA ARG A 168 -27.24 13.80 -29.07
C ARG A 168 -27.01 15.32 -29.07
N ALA A 169 -26.10 15.81 -29.90
CA ALA A 169 -26.03 17.23 -30.20
C ALA A 169 -27.27 17.59 -31.05
N GLU A 170 -28.20 18.35 -30.48
CA GLU A 170 -29.28 18.98 -31.24
C GLU A 170 -28.68 20.05 -32.17
N MET A 171 -29.15 20.05 -33.41
CA MET A 171 -28.69 20.94 -34.47
C MET A 171 -29.25 22.36 -34.24
N GLU A 172 -28.38 23.29 -33.86
CA GLU A 172 -28.64 24.72 -34.06
C GLU A 172 -27.95 25.18 -35.35
N THR A 173 -28.73 25.82 -36.20
CA THR A 173 -28.43 26.20 -37.58
C THR A 173 -27.37 27.30 -37.67
N GLY A 174 -26.24 27.05 -38.35
CA GLY A 174 -25.46 28.10 -39.03
C GLY A 174 -23.95 28.21 -38.75
N GLU A 175 -23.38 27.52 -37.76
CA GLU A 175 -21.93 27.52 -37.49
C GLU A 175 -21.24 26.22 -37.97
N GLU A 176 -19.97 26.29 -38.44
CA GLU A 176 -19.17 25.09 -38.74
C GLU A 176 -19.14 24.19 -37.50
N VAL A 177 -19.71 22.99 -37.60
CA VAL A 177 -19.81 22.05 -36.46
C VAL A 177 -18.40 21.77 -35.92
N PRO A 178 -18.11 22.03 -34.63
CA PRO A 178 -16.80 21.75 -34.06
C PRO A 178 -16.52 20.25 -34.12
N LEU A 179 -15.36 19.88 -34.68
CA LEU A 179 -14.94 18.48 -34.76
C LEU A 179 -14.67 17.95 -33.35
N ILE A 180 -15.08 16.71 -33.11
CA ILE A 180 -14.98 16.04 -31.81
C ILE A 180 -13.83 15.03 -31.91
N ARG A 181 -12.93 15.05 -30.92
CA ARG A 181 -11.78 14.13 -30.85
C ARG A 181 -12.16 12.77 -30.25
N CYS A 182 -13.25 12.19 -30.74
CA CYS A 182 -13.83 10.93 -30.28
C CYS A 182 -14.29 10.08 -31.47
N CYS A 183 -14.04 8.78 -31.41
CA CYS A 183 -14.72 7.81 -32.28
C CYS A 183 -16.11 7.48 -31.71
N ASP A 184 -17.11 8.30 -32.04
CA ASP A 184 -18.49 8.11 -31.56
C ASP A 184 -19.32 7.08 -32.35
N ARG A 185 -18.84 6.63 -33.52
CA ARG A 185 -19.46 5.54 -34.29
C ARG A 185 -18.94 4.20 -33.77
N GLU A 186 -19.83 3.20 -33.72
CA GLU A 186 -19.47 1.79 -33.54
C GLU A 186 -18.64 1.31 -34.74
N TYR A 187 -17.37 1.71 -34.80
CA TYR A 187 -16.40 1.07 -35.66
C TYR A 187 -16.04 -0.27 -35.02
N GLU A 188 -16.24 -1.36 -35.77
CA GLU A 188 -15.70 -2.66 -35.38
C GLU A 188 -14.18 -2.64 -35.59
N PHE A 189 -13.47 -2.06 -34.62
CA PHE A 189 -12.03 -2.18 -34.57
C PHE A 189 -11.63 -3.65 -34.39
N PRO A 190 -10.44 -4.06 -34.85
CA PRO A 190 -9.94 -5.39 -34.56
C PRO A 190 -9.91 -5.66 -33.04
N PRO A 191 -10.05 -6.92 -32.60
CA PRO A 191 -10.02 -7.25 -31.18
C PRO A 191 -8.64 -6.94 -30.58
N LEU A 192 -8.62 -6.45 -29.34
CA LEU A 192 -7.37 -6.10 -28.65
C LEU A 192 -6.46 -7.32 -28.40
N GLY A 193 -7.05 -8.51 -28.18
CA GLY A 193 -6.35 -9.80 -28.12
C GLY A 193 -5.12 -9.80 -27.17
N ASP A 194 -4.07 -10.50 -27.59
CA ASP A 194 -2.78 -10.63 -26.87
C ASP A 194 -1.69 -9.68 -27.43
N LEU A 195 -2.06 -8.62 -28.17
CA LEU A 195 -1.14 -7.80 -28.97
C LEU A 195 0.04 -7.23 -28.18
N ASP A 196 -0.20 -6.80 -26.93
CA ASP A 196 0.84 -6.22 -26.07
C ASP A 196 1.20 -7.10 -24.88
N ARG A 197 0.98 -8.41 -24.97
CA ARG A 197 1.28 -9.34 -23.88
C ARG A 197 2.72 -9.23 -23.37
N ARG A 198 3.68 -8.87 -24.22
CA ARG A 198 5.08 -8.57 -23.83
C ARG A 198 5.20 -7.39 -22.86
N ILE A 199 4.35 -6.39 -23.01
CA ILE A 199 4.32 -5.18 -22.18
C ILE A 199 3.61 -5.50 -20.87
N TRP A 200 2.50 -6.25 -20.93
CA TRP A 200 1.72 -6.65 -19.75
C TRP A 200 2.47 -7.68 -18.87
N SER A 201 3.30 -8.53 -19.48
CA SER A 201 4.11 -9.52 -18.76
C SER A 201 5.41 -8.96 -18.20
N TRP A 202 5.67 -7.66 -18.35
CA TRP A 202 6.87 -7.04 -17.80
C TRP A 202 6.81 -6.99 -16.26
N ASN A 203 7.88 -7.49 -15.62
CA ASN A 203 8.09 -7.41 -14.18
C ASN A 203 9.54 -6.99 -13.92
N PRO A 204 9.79 -5.93 -13.11
CA PRO A 204 11.13 -5.37 -12.89
C PRO A 204 12.18 -6.35 -12.35
N GLU A 205 11.78 -7.47 -11.73
CA GLU A 205 12.73 -8.45 -11.15
C GLU A 205 12.97 -9.71 -11.99
N GLY A 206 12.42 -9.83 -13.21
CA GLY A 206 12.49 -11.09 -13.97
C GLY A 206 11.77 -12.28 -13.29
N GLY A 207 11.02 -12.02 -12.22
CA GLY A 207 10.12 -12.96 -11.57
C GLY A 207 8.79 -13.05 -12.31
N ARG A 208 8.16 -14.24 -12.30
CA ARG A 208 6.80 -14.42 -12.83
C ARG A 208 5.81 -13.39 -12.21
N SER A 209 4.84 -13.01 -13.02
CA SER A 209 3.82 -11.95 -12.90
C SER A 209 2.88 -11.95 -11.68
N ASN A 210 3.14 -12.65 -10.57
CA ASN A 210 2.08 -12.95 -9.57
C ASN A 210 2.31 -12.43 -8.14
N ASP A 211 3.38 -11.67 -7.84
CA ASP A 211 3.63 -11.14 -6.47
C ASP A 211 3.09 -9.73 -6.22
N LEU A 212 2.39 -9.14 -7.19
CA LEU A 212 1.42 -8.06 -6.93
C LEU A 212 0.05 -8.64 -7.26
N PRO A 213 -0.93 -8.58 -6.34
CA PRO A 213 -2.24 -9.10 -6.65
C PRO A 213 -2.77 -8.29 -7.84
N GLU A 214 -3.16 -8.99 -8.90
CA GLU A 214 -3.75 -8.44 -10.14
C GLU A 214 -4.96 -7.52 -9.86
N SER A 215 -5.49 -7.52 -8.63
CA SER A 215 -6.43 -6.53 -8.09
C SER A 215 -5.91 -5.09 -7.95
N GLU A 216 -4.58 -4.87 -7.93
CA GLU A 216 -3.93 -3.55 -7.99
C GLU A 216 -3.70 -3.06 -9.43
N LEU A 217 -3.96 -3.91 -10.43
CA LEU A 217 -3.78 -3.62 -11.86
C LEU A 217 -5.13 -3.30 -12.51
N GLN A 218 -5.68 -2.14 -12.18
CA GLN A 218 -6.91 -1.65 -12.82
C GLN A 218 -6.56 -0.81 -14.05
N GLY A 219 -7.02 -1.27 -15.22
CA GLY A 219 -7.05 -0.51 -16.46
C GLY A 219 -7.98 0.70 -16.30
N SER A 220 -7.36 1.82 -15.99
CA SER A 220 -7.85 3.17 -16.25
C SER A 220 -6.64 4.08 -16.08
N LEU A 221 -6.23 4.77 -17.14
CA LEU A 221 -5.15 5.77 -17.13
C LEU A 221 -5.30 6.78 -15.95
N PHE A 222 -6.54 6.95 -15.47
CA PHE A 222 -6.98 7.85 -14.41
C PHE A 222 -6.80 7.32 -12.97
N LYS A 223 -6.44 6.04 -12.77
CA LYS A 223 -6.37 5.44 -11.41
C LYS A 223 -4.95 5.21 -10.87
N THR A 224 -3.90 5.27 -11.69
CA THR A 224 -2.51 5.06 -11.23
C THR A 224 -1.83 6.36 -10.80
N THR A 225 -2.31 6.95 -9.70
CA THR A 225 -1.92 8.29 -9.26
C THR A 225 -0.44 8.43 -8.88
N GLU A 226 0.28 7.34 -8.62
CA GLU A 226 1.67 7.39 -8.17
C GLU A 226 2.71 7.55 -9.30
N THR A 227 2.37 7.14 -10.54
CA THR A 227 3.35 7.01 -11.63
C THR A 227 3.60 8.31 -12.38
N HIS A 228 2.56 9.12 -12.61
CA HIS A 228 2.59 10.30 -13.46
C HIS A 228 1.56 11.35 -13.01
N VAL A 229 1.69 12.56 -13.56
CA VAL A 229 0.63 13.58 -13.52
C VAL A 229 -0.08 13.58 -14.88
N LEU A 230 -1.39 13.40 -14.88
CA LEU A 230 -2.24 13.46 -16.08
C LEU A 230 -2.90 14.82 -16.20
N LEU A 231 -2.82 15.45 -17.39
CA LEU A 231 -3.59 16.61 -17.81
C LEU A 231 -4.47 16.20 -18.99
N ALA A 232 -5.77 16.04 -18.75
CA ALA A 232 -6.74 15.59 -19.74
C ALA A 232 -7.61 16.75 -20.24
N ALA A 233 -7.96 16.75 -21.53
CA ALA A 233 -8.71 17.82 -22.17
C ALA A 233 -10.16 17.98 -21.66
N CYS A 234 -10.78 16.91 -21.20
CA CYS A 234 -12.15 16.91 -20.73
C CYS A 234 -12.38 15.83 -19.66
N GLN A 235 -13.51 15.92 -18.99
CA GLN A 235 -13.99 14.89 -18.07
C GLN A 235 -14.44 13.62 -18.81
N PRO A 236 -14.54 12.46 -18.12
CA PRO A 236 -14.99 11.19 -18.74
C PRO A 236 -16.36 11.26 -19.43
N ASN A 237 -17.24 12.16 -18.97
CA ASN A 237 -18.58 12.38 -19.52
C ASN A 237 -18.68 13.58 -20.47
N GLN A 238 -17.56 14.15 -20.88
CA GLN A 238 -17.48 15.32 -21.76
C GLN A 238 -16.68 14.98 -23.02
N ARG A 239 -16.65 15.94 -23.94
CA ARG A 239 -15.98 15.79 -25.23
C ARG A 239 -14.94 16.88 -25.44
N ALA A 240 -13.72 16.47 -25.79
CA ALA A 240 -12.67 17.31 -26.33
C ALA A 240 -12.99 17.75 -27.77
N ARG A 241 -12.96 19.07 -28.00
CA ARG A 241 -13.38 19.69 -29.27
C ARG A 241 -12.23 20.40 -29.96
N GLU A 242 -12.30 20.46 -31.28
CA GLU A 242 -11.50 21.37 -32.08
C GLU A 242 -12.19 22.72 -32.22
N THR A 243 -11.39 23.77 -32.10
CA THR A 243 -11.79 25.17 -32.26
C THR A 243 -10.97 25.79 -33.37
N LYS A 244 -11.53 26.78 -34.05
CA LYS A 244 -10.85 27.50 -35.13
C LYS A 244 -10.48 28.88 -34.64
N ASN A 245 -9.20 29.11 -34.38
CA ASN A 245 -8.67 30.39 -33.92
C ASN A 245 -7.80 31.00 -35.01
N SER A 246 -8.13 32.23 -35.44
CA SER A 246 -7.39 32.96 -36.48
C SER A 246 -7.17 32.18 -37.78
N GLY A 247 -8.14 31.35 -38.17
CA GLY A 247 -8.10 30.54 -39.39
C GLY A 247 -7.38 29.19 -39.26
N LEU A 248 -6.73 28.91 -38.13
CA LEU A 248 -6.10 27.62 -37.83
C LEU A 248 -6.98 26.80 -36.89
N TRP A 249 -7.05 25.49 -37.13
CA TRP A 249 -7.74 24.56 -36.24
C TRP A 249 -6.80 24.15 -35.10
N SER A 250 -7.32 24.06 -33.88
CA SER A 250 -6.58 23.65 -32.67
C SER A 250 -7.53 23.04 -31.64
N GLY A 251 -7.03 22.18 -30.77
CA GLY A 251 -7.77 21.67 -29.62
C GLY A 251 -8.13 22.79 -28.67
N ALA A 252 -9.38 22.82 -28.20
CA ALA A 252 -9.84 23.82 -27.23
C ALA A 252 -8.98 23.80 -25.96
N PHE A 253 -8.64 22.59 -25.49
CA PHE A 253 -7.78 22.37 -24.33
C PHE A 253 -6.34 22.82 -24.58
N THR A 254 -5.69 22.33 -25.64
CA THR A 254 -4.30 22.72 -25.93
C THR A 254 -4.15 24.23 -26.08
N THR A 255 -5.15 24.90 -26.66
CA THR A 255 -5.16 26.37 -26.79
C THR A 255 -5.09 27.08 -25.43
N VAL A 256 -5.99 26.72 -24.50
CA VAL A 256 -6.01 27.36 -23.17
C VAL A 256 -4.83 26.95 -22.30
N LEU A 257 -4.37 25.69 -22.44
CA LEU A 257 -3.21 25.17 -21.73
C LEU A 257 -1.94 25.93 -22.10
N ILE A 258 -1.65 26.06 -23.40
CA ILE A 258 -0.46 26.78 -23.88
C ILE A 258 -0.55 28.26 -23.56
N SER A 259 -1.75 28.85 -23.60
CA SER A 259 -1.96 30.25 -23.21
C SER A 259 -1.61 30.48 -21.74
N ALA A 260 -2.08 29.60 -20.84
CA ALA A 260 -1.76 29.68 -19.41
C ALA A 260 -0.26 29.43 -19.15
N LEU A 261 0.35 28.45 -19.83
CA LEU A 261 1.78 28.17 -19.72
C LEU A 261 2.66 29.31 -20.22
N LYS A 262 2.26 30.03 -21.28
CA LYS A 262 2.99 31.19 -21.80
C LYS A 262 2.79 32.45 -20.95
N ALA A 263 1.65 32.58 -20.28
CA ALA A 263 1.38 33.69 -19.36
C ALA A 263 2.16 33.56 -18.04
N TRP A 264 2.59 32.35 -17.71
CA TRP A 264 3.44 32.08 -16.56
C TRP A 264 4.91 32.40 -16.85
N ASP A 265 5.60 33.02 -15.90
CA ASP A 265 7.05 33.26 -15.96
C ASP A 265 7.81 32.04 -15.42
N PRO A 266 8.53 31.29 -16.29
CA PRO A 266 9.26 30.10 -15.88
C PRO A 266 10.37 30.36 -14.85
N SER A 267 10.87 31.59 -14.75
CA SER A 267 11.93 31.97 -13.82
C SER A 267 11.47 31.96 -12.35
N THR A 268 10.17 32.14 -12.11
CA THR A 268 9.60 32.17 -10.76
C THR A 268 9.48 30.79 -10.10
N ARG A 269 9.50 29.72 -10.91
CA ARG A 269 9.49 28.30 -10.47
C ARG A 269 8.54 27.99 -9.31
N SER A 270 7.37 28.61 -9.25
CA SER A 270 6.39 28.45 -8.15
C SER A 270 5.08 27.78 -8.57
N LEU A 271 4.89 27.54 -9.87
CA LEU A 271 3.64 26.98 -10.39
C LEU A 271 3.65 25.44 -10.33
N THR A 272 2.59 24.89 -9.74
CA THR A 272 2.32 23.44 -9.65
C THR A 272 1.36 23.01 -10.76
N TYR A 273 1.26 21.72 -11.06
CA TYR A 273 0.29 21.23 -12.05
C TYR A 273 -1.16 21.54 -11.65
N SER A 274 -1.51 21.36 -10.38
CA SER A 274 -2.83 21.71 -9.85
C SER A 274 -3.14 23.20 -10.02
N ARG A 275 -2.16 24.07 -9.76
CA ARG A 275 -2.31 25.52 -9.87
C ARG A 275 -2.39 25.97 -11.34
N LEU A 276 -1.65 25.32 -12.25
CA LEU A 276 -1.78 25.54 -13.69
C LEU A 276 -3.23 25.35 -14.17
N MET A 277 -3.91 24.29 -13.70
CA MET A 277 -5.31 24.03 -14.09
C MET A 277 -6.27 25.13 -13.64
N GLU A 278 -6.00 25.78 -12.50
CA GLU A 278 -6.81 26.89 -11.99
C GLU A 278 -6.63 28.19 -12.80
N HIS A 279 -5.56 28.29 -13.59
CA HIS A 279 -5.29 29.43 -14.47
C HIS A 279 -5.83 29.24 -15.90
N LEU A 280 -6.40 28.06 -16.21
CA LEU A 280 -7.02 27.84 -17.51
C LEU A 280 -8.27 28.71 -17.66
N SER A 281 -8.40 29.34 -18.82
CA SER A 281 -9.64 30.05 -19.16
C SER A 281 -10.79 29.04 -19.27
N PRO A 282 -11.99 29.36 -18.74
CA PRO A 282 -13.14 28.45 -18.80
C PRO A 282 -13.47 28.09 -20.25
N LEU A 283 -13.70 26.81 -20.52
CA LEU A 283 -14.13 26.29 -21.81
C LEU A 283 -15.63 25.94 -21.76
N LYS A 284 -16.34 26.16 -22.86
CA LYS A 284 -17.78 25.85 -22.97
C LYS A 284 -17.97 24.34 -23.12
N ASP A 285 -18.77 23.74 -22.25
CA ASP A 285 -19.14 22.29 -22.27
C ASP A 285 -17.95 21.31 -22.24
N GLN A 286 -16.76 21.79 -21.86
CA GLN A 286 -15.52 21.02 -21.79
C GLN A 286 -14.73 21.49 -20.57
N HIS A 287 -14.37 20.59 -19.66
CA HIS A 287 -13.69 20.93 -18.42
C HIS A 287 -12.41 20.10 -18.29
N PRO A 288 -11.24 20.72 -18.55
CA PRO A 288 -9.96 20.05 -18.38
C PRO A 288 -9.77 19.52 -16.96
N HIS A 289 -9.06 18.39 -16.83
CA HIS A 289 -8.84 17.74 -15.55
C HIS A 289 -7.36 17.44 -15.29
N CYS A 290 -6.98 17.38 -14.01
CA CYS A 290 -5.63 17.02 -13.59
C CYS A 290 -5.64 16.01 -12.44
N GLU A 291 -4.92 14.91 -12.66
CA GLU A 291 -4.83 13.76 -11.76
C GLU A 291 -3.37 13.37 -11.49
N GLY A 292 -3.16 12.54 -10.47
CA GLY A 292 -1.85 12.13 -9.97
C GLY A 292 -1.56 12.64 -8.56
N ASP A 293 -0.85 11.85 -7.76
CA ASP A 293 -0.42 12.18 -6.40
C ASP A 293 0.61 13.31 -6.42
N ASN A 294 1.38 13.40 -7.50
CA ASN A 294 2.36 14.44 -7.73
C ASN A 294 1.77 15.72 -8.37
N LYS A 295 0.44 15.87 -8.48
CA LYS A 295 -0.17 17.07 -9.12
C LYS A 295 0.13 18.38 -8.38
N VAL A 296 0.49 18.31 -7.09
CA VAL A 296 0.92 19.48 -6.31
C VAL A 296 2.41 19.78 -6.47
N ARG A 297 3.14 19.00 -7.26
CA ARG A 297 4.55 19.25 -7.60
C ARG A 297 4.66 20.43 -8.56
N ARG A 298 5.80 21.13 -8.49
CA ARG A 298 6.20 22.15 -9.47
C ARG A 298 6.29 21.57 -10.87
N LEU A 299 5.89 22.35 -11.87
CA LEU A 299 5.95 21.95 -13.27
C LEU A 299 7.37 21.51 -13.64
N PHE A 300 7.50 20.29 -14.19
CA PHE A 300 8.73 19.69 -14.69
C PHE A 300 9.90 19.58 -13.68
N SER A 301 9.66 19.72 -12.36
CA SER A 301 10.74 19.67 -11.36
C SER A 301 10.94 18.27 -10.80
N PRO A 302 12.18 17.81 -10.52
CA PRO A 302 12.43 16.58 -9.74
C PRO A 302 12.03 16.72 -8.26
N SER A 303 11.94 17.94 -7.76
CA SER A 303 11.88 18.24 -6.34
C SER A 303 10.44 18.38 -5.84
N ASP A 304 10.18 17.69 -4.73
CA ASP A 304 8.95 17.77 -3.93
C ASP A 304 8.89 19.00 -3.01
N ASP A 305 9.85 19.92 -3.15
CA ASP A 305 10.07 21.11 -2.32
C ASP A 305 9.10 22.27 -2.59
N GLY A 306 8.31 22.19 -3.65
CA GLY A 306 7.23 23.13 -3.97
C GLY A 306 5.89 22.42 -4.02
N LYS A 307 5.54 21.68 -2.96
CA LYS A 307 4.18 21.19 -2.74
C LYS A 307 3.29 22.41 -2.47
N ASP A 308 2.22 22.58 -3.23
CA ASP A 308 1.05 23.30 -2.69
C ASP A 308 0.72 22.61 -1.36
N ASP A 309 0.87 23.31 -0.24
CA ASP A 309 0.51 22.75 1.08
C ASP A 309 -0.97 22.35 1.00
N PRO A 310 -1.29 21.07 1.26
CA PRO A 310 -2.68 20.63 1.30
C PRO A 310 -3.50 21.39 2.34
N SER A 311 -2.89 22.20 3.21
CA SER A 311 -3.55 23.11 4.16
C SER A 311 -4.04 24.45 3.57
N TYR A 312 -3.74 24.73 2.31
CA TYR A 312 -4.10 25.99 1.68
C TYR A 312 -5.56 26.04 1.22
N PHE A 313 -6.33 27.02 1.70
CA PHE A 313 -7.67 27.35 1.22
C PHE A 313 -7.64 28.41 0.12
N VAL A 314 -8.51 28.27 -0.89
CA VAL A 314 -8.68 29.29 -1.93
C VAL A 314 -9.32 30.53 -1.34
N VAL A 315 -8.73 31.70 -1.61
CA VAL A 315 -9.27 33.01 -1.24
C VAL A 315 -9.76 33.71 -2.49
N THR A 316 -10.99 34.23 -2.44
CA THR A 316 -11.57 35.07 -3.50
C THR A 316 -12.12 36.35 -2.92
N ALA A 317 -12.00 37.47 -3.65
CA ALA A 317 -12.61 38.73 -3.23
C ALA A 317 -14.14 38.58 -3.14
N ALA A 318 -14.74 39.12 -2.08
CA ALA A 318 -16.19 39.20 -1.96
C ALA A 318 -16.74 40.37 -2.80
N ALA A 319 -18.06 40.46 -2.92
CA ALA A 319 -18.73 41.55 -3.66
C ALA A 319 -18.52 42.94 -3.02
N THR A 320 -17.98 42.99 -1.80
CA THR A 320 -17.63 44.21 -1.06
C THR A 320 -16.11 44.26 -0.88
N ASP A 321 -15.49 45.43 -1.09
CA ASP A 321 -14.03 45.61 -1.13
C ASP A 321 -13.29 45.25 0.18
N ASP A 322 -14.00 45.07 1.30
CA ASP A 322 -13.42 44.80 2.63
C ASP A 322 -13.56 43.34 3.12
N ALA A 323 -14.04 42.41 2.28
CA ALA A 323 -14.26 41.02 2.67
C ALA A 323 -13.76 40.01 1.64
N TYR A 324 -13.42 38.82 2.12
CA TYR A 324 -12.90 37.71 1.32
C TYR A 324 -13.68 36.43 1.60
N TYR A 325 -13.97 35.66 0.56
CA TYR A 325 -14.47 34.29 0.69
C TYR A 325 -13.29 33.33 0.76
N VAL A 326 -13.24 32.54 1.84
CA VAL A 326 -12.29 31.43 2.01
C VAL A 326 -13.06 30.13 1.82
N ALA A 327 -12.55 29.22 0.97
CA ALA A 327 -13.16 27.92 0.70
C ALA A 327 -12.99 26.92 1.87
N ALA A 328 -13.32 27.36 3.07
CA ALA A 328 -13.27 26.62 4.33
C ALA A 328 -14.54 26.91 5.13
N GLY A 329 -15.42 25.92 5.32
CA GLY A 329 -16.70 26.07 6.00
C GLY A 329 -16.83 25.23 7.27
N ASN A 330 -18.05 25.19 7.82
CA ASN A 330 -18.39 24.42 9.01
C ASN A 330 -18.09 22.91 8.86
N LEU A 331 -18.17 22.34 7.65
CA LEU A 331 -17.75 20.95 7.40
C LEU A 331 -16.28 20.68 7.74
N LEU A 332 -15.41 21.69 7.70
CA LEU A 332 -14.01 21.59 8.13
C LEU A 332 -13.80 22.12 9.55
N GLY A 333 -14.91 22.34 10.27
CA GLY A 333 -15.05 22.87 11.63
C GLY A 333 -14.48 24.26 11.82
N ILE A 334 -14.48 25.05 10.74
CA ILE A 334 -14.32 26.50 10.82
C ILE A 334 -15.53 27.07 11.55
N VAL A 335 -15.28 27.94 12.53
CA VAL A 335 -16.30 28.69 13.26
C VAL A 335 -16.01 30.18 13.19
N GLU A 336 -16.96 31.02 13.58
CA GLU A 336 -16.74 32.47 13.70
C GLU A 336 -15.57 32.74 14.65
N GLY A 337 -14.70 33.71 14.29
CA GLY A 337 -13.49 34.04 15.04
C GLY A 337 -12.24 33.24 14.68
N THR A 338 -12.34 32.18 13.87
CA THR A 338 -11.19 31.44 13.33
C THR A 338 -10.35 32.37 12.47
N GLU A 339 -9.03 32.32 12.61
CA GLU A 339 -8.11 33.22 11.90
C GLU A 339 -7.29 32.42 10.88
N PHE A 340 -7.10 33.05 9.72
CA PHE A 340 -6.30 32.53 8.63
C PHE A 340 -5.14 33.49 8.33
N ILE A 341 -3.98 32.97 7.98
CA ILE A 341 -2.89 33.74 7.38
C ILE A 341 -2.87 33.51 5.87
N THR A 342 -2.85 34.59 5.08
CA THR A 342 -2.85 34.48 3.62
C THR A 342 -1.46 34.27 3.04
N HIS A 343 -1.42 33.57 1.92
CA HIS A 343 -0.24 33.26 1.13
C HIS A 343 -0.47 33.78 -0.29
N PRO A 344 -0.25 35.08 -0.53
CA PRO A 344 -0.40 35.68 -1.86
C PRO A 344 0.74 35.24 -2.80
N PRO A 345 0.50 35.13 -4.13
CA PRO A 345 1.56 34.88 -5.11
C PRO A 345 2.58 36.04 -5.16
N ASN A 346 3.87 35.73 -5.37
CA ASN A 346 4.95 36.67 -5.73
C ASN A 346 5.22 37.87 -4.80
N GLY A 347 5.83 37.65 -3.62
CA GLY A 347 6.46 38.72 -2.83
C GLY A 347 5.51 39.72 -2.13
N TYR A 348 4.19 39.51 -2.20
CA TYR A 348 3.21 40.25 -1.42
C TYR A 348 3.26 39.81 0.06
N ALA A 349 3.01 40.75 0.97
CA ALA A 349 2.97 40.46 2.41
C ALA A 349 1.73 39.61 2.76
N PRO A 350 1.87 38.59 3.64
CA PRO A 350 0.74 37.89 4.24
C PRO A 350 -0.20 38.85 4.98
N ILE A 351 -1.49 38.55 4.93
CA ILE A 351 -2.54 39.27 5.67
C ILE A 351 -3.30 38.27 6.52
N THR A 352 -3.57 38.60 7.79
CA THR A 352 -4.43 37.79 8.64
C THR A 352 -5.90 38.12 8.36
N LEU A 353 -6.70 37.09 8.08
CA LEU A 353 -8.14 37.17 7.88
C LEU A 353 -8.87 36.52 9.06
N LYS A 354 -9.89 37.18 9.61
CA LYS A 354 -10.73 36.64 10.67
C LYS A 354 -12.11 36.28 10.14
N THR A 355 -12.58 35.08 10.43
CA THR A 355 -13.91 34.64 10.01
C THR A 355 -15.00 35.43 10.71
N LYS A 356 -15.98 35.87 9.92
CA LYS A 356 -17.15 36.62 10.38
C LYS A 356 -18.45 35.86 10.14
N VAL A 357 -18.58 35.22 8.98
CA VAL A 357 -19.76 34.41 8.65
C VAL A 357 -19.28 33.06 8.16
N VAL A 358 -19.75 31.99 8.78
CA VAL A 358 -19.41 30.63 8.37
C VAL A 358 -20.61 29.98 7.71
N GLU A 359 -20.41 29.48 6.50
CA GLU A 359 -21.38 28.66 5.77
C GLU A 359 -20.93 27.18 5.80
N LYS A 360 -21.72 26.30 5.19
CA LYS A 360 -21.46 24.85 5.21
C LYS A 360 -20.09 24.48 4.62
N PHE A 361 -19.70 25.12 3.51
CA PHE A 361 -18.52 24.75 2.71
C PHE A 361 -17.50 25.89 2.52
N ARG A 362 -17.84 27.11 2.93
CA ARG A 362 -16.98 28.30 2.85
C ARG A 362 -17.25 29.24 4.01
N CYS A 363 -16.44 30.26 4.17
CA CYS A 363 -16.67 31.34 5.11
C CYS A 363 -16.37 32.70 4.47
N THR A 364 -16.99 33.73 5.01
CA THR A 364 -16.62 35.13 4.75
C THR A 364 -15.70 35.58 5.87
N ALA A 365 -14.51 36.07 5.50
CA ALA A 365 -13.49 36.56 6.42
C ALA A 365 -13.12 38.01 6.07
N VAL A 366 -12.75 38.78 7.09
CA VAL A 366 -12.35 40.19 6.97
C VAL A 366 -10.89 40.36 7.43
N PRO A 367 -10.11 41.27 6.85
CA PRO A 367 -8.76 41.55 7.33
C PRO A 367 -8.73 41.96 8.80
N CYS A 368 -7.81 41.40 9.57
CA CYS A 368 -7.49 41.89 10.90
C CYS A 368 -6.85 43.28 10.76
N ARG A 369 -7.44 44.32 11.37
CA ARG A 369 -6.77 45.60 11.52
C ARG A 369 -5.67 45.41 12.56
N HIS A 370 -4.41 45.41 12.13
CA HIS A 370 -3.29 45.49 13.07
C HIS A 370 -3.32 46.89 13.71
N GLU A 371 -3.64 46.96 15.00
CA GLU A 371 -3.31 48.12 15.83
C GLU A 371 -1.80 48.10 16.10
N THR A 372 -0.99 48.40 15.09
CA THR A 372 0.38 48.83 15.36
C THR A 372 0.35 50.31 15.69
N ALA A 373 0.70 50.63 16.93
CA ALA A 373 1.13 51.96 17.31
C ALA A 373 2.27 52.40 16.37
N ALA A 374 2.13 53.61 15.81
CA ALA A 374 3.04 54.27 14.89
C ALA A 374 3.07 53.71 13.44
N ASP A 375 2.09 54.10 12.63
CA ASP A 375 2.35 54.94 11.44
C ASP A 375 1.04 55.36 10.78
N SER A 376 0.60 56.56 11.12
CA SER A 376 -0.40 57.29 10.37
C SER A 376 0.25 57.85 9.10
N GLN A 377 0.14 57.13 7.97
CA GLN A 377 -0.03 57.65 6.59
C GLN A 377 0.29 56.59 5.52
N SER A 378 -0.60 55.62 5.33
CA SER A 378 -0.93 55.10 3.98
C SER A 378 -2.19 54.21 4.07
N SER A 379 -3.35 54.81 3.84
CA SER A 379 -4.59 54.07 3.60
C SER A 379 -4.58 53.50 2.18
N SER A 380 -3.77 52.47 1.93
CA SER A 380 -3.99 51.60 0.78
C SER A 380 -4.62 50.33 1.30
N THR A 381 -5.93 50.19 1.10
CA THR A 381 -6.64 48.91 1.21
C THR A 381 -5.88 47.89 0.36
N SER A 382 -5.11 47.03 1.01
CA SER A 382 -4.30 46.03 0.33
C SER A 382 -5.22 44.93 -0.19
N ILE A 383 -5.71 45.14 -1.41
CA ILE A 383 -6.50 44.17 -2.16
C ILE A 383 -5.62 42.93 -2.35
N LEU A 384 -6.08 41.78 -1.83
CA LEU A 384 -5.37 40.52 -2.04
C LEU A 384 -5.34 40.18 -3.53
N PRO A 385 -4.17 39.89 -4.10
CA PRO A 385 -4.07 39.50 -5.51
C PRO A 385 -4.86 38.23 -5.79
N GLN A 386 -5.33 38.09 -7.03
CA GLN A 386 -6.03 36.90 -7.49
C GLN A 386 -5.19 35.64 -7.25
N HIS A 387 -5.85 34.52 -6.93
CA HIS A 387 -5.20 33.24 -6.60
C HIS A 387 -4.41 33.21 -5.28
N SER A 388 -4.65 34.17 -4.38
CA SER A 388 -4.19 34.09 -2.98
C SER A 388 -4.74 32.84 -2.28
N ARG A 389 -3.96 32.29 -1.35
CA ARG A 389 -4.34 31.15 -0.50
C ARG A 389 -4.38 31.57 0.97
N ALA A 390 -4.90 30.71 1.84
CA ALA A 390 -4.98 30.94 3.27
C ALA A 390 -4.75 29.65 4.04
N THR A 391 -3.99 29.66 5.13
CA THR A 391 -3.93 28.55 6.10
C THR A 391 -4.54 29.00 7.42
N ILE A 392 -5.07 28.07 8.21
CA ILE A 392 -5.53 28.42 9.55
C ILE A 392 -4.31 28.80 10.38
N SER A 393 -4.29 30.01 10.91
CA SER A 393 -3.30 30.46 11.88
C SER A 393 -3.77 30.19 13.30
N LYS A 394 -5.05 30.46 13.59
CA LYS A 394 -5.61 30.30 14.94
C LYS A 394 -7.03 29.74 14.92
N TRP A 395 -7.26 28.70 15.72
CA TRP A 395 -8.58 28.13 15.92
C TRP A 395 -9.36 28.90 16.98
N SER A 396 -10.64 29.20 16.72
CA SER A 396 -11.47 29.90 17.70
C SER A 396 -12.03 28.99 18.80
N THR A 397 -12.04 27.67 18.60
CA THR A 397 -12.56 26.69 19.56
C THR A 397 -11.49 25.64 19.86
N LYS A 398 -11.34 25.33 21.15
CA LYS A 398 -10.43 24.31 21.67
C LYS A 398 -11.24 23.06 22.04
N TRP A 399 -11.15 22.03 21.18
CA TRP A 399 -12.00 20.84 21.21
C TRP A 399 -11.59 19.78 22.23
N LEU A 400 -10.33 19.78 22.67
CA LEU A 400 -9.81 18.83 23.63
C LEU A 400 -9.38 19.54 24.92
N LYS A 401 -9.90 19.10 26.07
CA LYS A 401 -9.41 19.53 27.38
C LYS A 401 -8.32 18.57 27.86
N VAL A 402 -7.14 19.09 28.14
CA VAL A 402 -5.97 18.29 28.54
C VAL A 402 -5.60 18.61 29.98
N GLU A 403 -5.56 17.60 30.83
CA GLU A 403 -5.12 17.68 32.22
C GLU A 403 -3.70 17.11 32.33
N LEU A 404 -2.75 17.89 32.86
CA LEU A 404 -1.34 17.51 32.99
C LEU A 404 -0.93 17.46 34.46
N HIS A 405 -0.43 16.32 34.95
CA HIS A 405 -0.08 16.14 36.36
C HIS A 405 1.27 15.43 36.58
N PRO A 406 2.23 16.02 37.32
CA PRO A 406 2.26 17.40 37.79
C PRO A 406 2.58 18.37 36.64
N ARG A 407 1.98 19.57 36.63
CA ARG A 407 2.05 20.52 35.51
C ARG A 407 3.48 20.96 35.19
N GLU A 408 4.33 21.05 36.19
CA GLU A 408 5.74 21.44 36.09
C GLU A 408 6.55 20.48 35.22
N ALA A 409 6.19 19.19 35.21
CA ALA A 409 6.87 18.17 34.41
C ALA A 409 6.61 18.32 32.89
N PHE A 410 5.63 19.13 32.50
CA PHE A 410 5.18 19.30 31.12
C PHE A 410 5.28 20.74 30.62
N SER A 411 6.09 21.59 31.26
CA SER A 411 6.25 23.01 30.91
C SER A 411 6.52 23.28 29.42
N HIS A 412 7.31 22.41 28.77
CA HIS A 412 7.61 22.43 27.33
C HIS A 412 6.38 22.25 26.39
N ILE A 413 5.22 21.89 26.94
CA ILE A 413 3.96 21.71 26.20
C ILE A 413 3.06 22.96 26.33
N ILE A 414 3.32 23.84 27.30
CA ILE A 414 2.38 24.87 27.79
C ILE A 414 2.42 26.19 26.98
N GLU A 415 3.31 26.31 26.00
CA GLU A 415 3.56 27.58 25.32
C GLU A 415 2.94 27.59 23.91
N ASP A 416 1.65 27.96 23.78
CA ASP A 416 1.10 28.62 22.57
C ASP A 416 -0.40 28.95 22.62
N GLU A 417 -0.81 29.96 21.83
CA GLU A 417 -2.23 30.24 21.56
C GLU A 417 -2.79 29.49 20.33
N ASP A 418 -1.93 28.95 19.47
CA ASP A 418 -2.28 28.39 18.15
C ASP A 418 -2.64 26.88 18.19
N THR A 419 -3.45 26.46 19.16
CA THR A 419 -3.77 25.03 19.38
C THR A 419 -5.27 24.70 19.38
N LEU A 420 -5.59 23.45 19.01
CA LEU A 420 -6.95 22.87 19.06
C LEU A 420 -7.35 22.38 20.46
N PHE A 421 -6.52 22.58 21.49
CA PHE A 421 -6.74 22.06 22.83
C PHE A 421 -6.50 23.13 23.91
N SER A 422 -7.14 22.94 25.07
CA SER A 422 -6.98 23.80 26.25
C SER A 422 -6.43 22.98 27.41
N ILE A 423 -5.45 23.52 28.13
CA ILE A 423 -4.96 22.91 29.36
C ILE A 423 -5.90 23.29 30.51
N VAL A 424 -6.37 22.29 31.27
CA VAL A 424 -7.27 22.46 32.42
C VAL A 424 -6.64 21.87 33.68
N ASP A 425 -6.99 22.40 34.84
CA ASP A 425 -6.45 21.92 36.12
C ASP A 425 -7.14 20.62 36.60
N SER A 426 -8.38 20.36 36.16
CA SER A 426 -9.11 19.11 36.45
C SER A 426 -10.22 18.86 35.43
N GLY A 427 -10.60 17.59 35.25
CA GLY A 427 -11.71 17.18 34.39
C GLY A 427 -11.36 17.23 32.91
N GLY A 428 -10.10 16.95 32.56
CA GLY A 428 -9.65 16.84 31.18
C GLY A 428 -10.19 15.59 30.48
N ASP A 429 -10.54 15.75 29.21
CA ASP A 429 -10.89 14.66 28.29
C ASP A 429 -9.69 13.72 28.08
N LEU A 430 -8.47 14.28 28.11
CA LEU A 430 -7.21 13.53 28.15
C LEU A 430 -6.41 13.94 29.40
N LYS A 431 -6.05 12.97 30.23
CA LYS A 431 -5.23 13.19 31.42
C LYS A 431 -3.87 12.51 31.28
N ALA A 432 -2.79 13.28 31.34
CA ALA A 432 -1.42 12.77 31.38
C ALA A 432 -0.86 12.86 32.80
N SER A 433 -0.38 11.74 33.33
CA SER A 433 0.17 11.66 34.69
C SER A 433 1.55 10.99 34.72
N ARG A 434 2.47 11.58 35.49
CA ARG A 434 3.82 11.05 35.70
C ARG A 434 4.03 10.75 37.19
N ALA A 435 4.52 9.55 37.51
CA ALA A 435 4.69 9.09 38.88
C ALA A 435 5.89 9.72 39.59
N ASP A 436 7.04 9.87 38.91
CA ASP A 436 8.29 10.42 39.47
C ASP A 436 9.05 11.24 38.42
N SER A 437 9.84 12.25 38.84
CA SER A 437 10.68 13.09 37.97
C SER A 437 11.78 12.34 37.21
N GLY A 438 12.03 11.05 37.55
CA GLY A 438 12.98 10.16 36.89
C GLY A 438 12.36 9.02 36.06
N SER A 439 11.03 8.83 36.08
CA SER A 439 10.37 7.80 35.26
C SER A 439 10.28 8.24 33.81
N ASN A 440 10.66 7.38 32.86
CA ASN A 440 10.50 7.66 31.42
C ASN A 440 9.12 7.30 30.88
N ASN A 441 8.14 7.00 31.73
CA ASN A 441 6.78 6.62 31.33
C ASN A 441 5.74 7.67 31.78
N VAL A 442 4.86 8.04 30.85
CA VAL A 442 3.66 8.87 31.05
C VAL A 442 2.45 7.96 30.98
N GLN A 443 1.62 8.00 32.02
CA GLN A 443 0.34 7.31 32.05
C GLN A 443 -0.74 8.25 31.51
N LEU A 444 -1.37 7.87 30.39
CA LEU A 444 -2.48 8.62 29.80
C LEU A 444 -3.81 7.93 30.12
N SER A 445 -4.72 8.68 30.72
CA SER A 445 -6.12 8.30 30.96
C SER A 445 -7.02 9.08 30.01
N ARG A 446 -7.82 8.36 29.22
CA ARG A 446 -8.73 8.88 28.20
C ARG A 446 -10.15 8.91 28.77
N ASN A 447 -10.65 10.10 29.06
CA ASN A 447 -11.90 10.34 29.78
C ASN A 447 -13.03 10.85 28.87
N ASP A 448 -12.83 10.96 27.56
CA ASP A 448 -13.87 11.40 26.64
C ASP A 448 -15.02 10.37 26.56
N PRO A 449 -16.28 10.80 26.33
CA PRO A 449 -17.45 9.93 26.49
C PRO A 449 -17.46 8.66 25.63
N LEU A 450 -16.95 8.72 24.39
CA LEU A 450 -16.94 7.57 23.48
C LEU A 450 -15.84 6.58 23.85
N ILE A 451 -14.61 7.02 24.11
CA ILE A 451 -13.50 6.11 24.44
C ILE A 451 -13.61 5.62 25.90
N HIS A 452 -14.02 6.48 26.85
CA HIS A 452 -14.19 6.11 28.26
C HIS A 452 -15.23 5.01 28.46
N SER A 453 -16.21 4.90 27.56
CA SER A 453 -17.19 3.81 27.59
C SER A 453 -16.58 2.43 27.34
N GLN A 454 -15.36 2.36 26.80
CA GLN A 454 -14.61 1.14 26.50
C GLN A 454 -13.51 0.92 27.54
N GLN A 455 -13.76 0.05 28.54
CA GLN A 455 -12.91 -0.13 29.73
C GLN A 455 -11.43 -0.43 29.44
N GLU A 456 -11.11 -1.07 28.31
CA GLU A 456 -9.77 -1.56 27.98
C GLU A 456 -8.93 -0.53 27.21
N CYS A 457 -9.59 0.50 26.62
CA CYS A 457 -8.94 1.64 25.99
C CYS A 457 -8.84 2.83 26.94
N ARG A 458 -9.02 2.67 28.24
CA ARG A 458 -9.01 3.82 29.14
C ARG A 458 -7.59 4.36 29.39
N ASP A 459 -6.65 3.46 29.63
CA ASP A 459 -5.30 3.82 30.10
C ASP A 459 -4.21 3.26 29.19
N ILE A 460 -3.26 4.11 28.78
CA ILE A 460 -2.07 3.70 28.00
C ILE A 460 -0.81 4.26 28.64
N SER A 461 0.28 3.49 28.55
CA SER A 461 1.61 3.93 28.98
C SER A 461 2.43 4.30 27.76
N ILE A 462 2.92 5.53 27.70
CA ILE A 462 3.74 6.06 26.62
C ILE A 462 5.09 6.51 27.17
N ASN A 463 6.16 6.32 26.41
CA ASN A 463 7.46 6.87 26.78
C ASN A 463 7.41 8.42 26.75
N PHE A 464 7.96 9.05 27.79
CA PHE A 464 7.99 10.50 27.99
C PHE A 464 8.65 11.24 26.81
N ASP A 465 9.72 10.69 26.24
CA ASP A 465 10.41 11.27 25.09
C ASP A 465 9.53 11.29 23.83
N THR A 466 8.57 10.37 23.74
CA THR A 466 7.60 10.28 22.64
C THR A 466 6.35 11.14 22.89
N PHE A 467 6.03 11.43 24.16
CA PHE A 467 4.89 12.25 24.56
C PHE A 467 5.20 13.74 24.39
N THR A 468 5.05 14.21 23.15
CA THR A 468 5.34 15.58 22.74
C THR A 468 4.05 16.39 22.50
N ARG A 469 4.19 17.71 22.31
CA ARG A 469 3.08 18.56 21.84
C ARG A 469 2.40 18.01 20.59
N HIS A 470 3.18 17.45 19.65
CA HIS A 470 2.65 16.85 18.43
C HIS A 470 1.67 15.69 18.71
N TYR A 471 1.91 14.92 19.78
CA TYR A 471 1.01 13.84 20.19
C TYR A 471 -0.35 14.39 20.66
N ILE A 472 -0.35 15.49 21.42
CA ILE A 472 -1.57 16.14 21.89
C ILE A 472 -2.30 16.81 20.73
N ASP A 473 -1.59 17.41 19.78
CA ASP A 473 -2.18 17.97 18.56
C ASP A 473 -2.88 16.88 17.72
N LYS A 474 -2.27 15.70 17.60
CA LYS A 474 -2.91 14.53 16.98
C LYS A 474 -4.17 14.13 17.73
N ALA A 475 -4.10 14.00 19.06
CA ALA A 475 -5.27 13.68 19.89
C ALA A 475 -6.38 14.73 19.73
N ALA A 476 -6.05 16.03 19.73
CA ALA A 476 -7.03 17.10 19.59
C ALA A 476 -7.74 17.05 18.23
N ARG A 477 -7.02 16.76 17.15
CA ARG A 477 -7.58 16.55 15.80
C ARG A 477 -8.46 15.33 15.71
N PHE A 478 -8.02 14.22 16.31
CA PHE A 478 -8.80 12.99 16.41
C PHE A 478 -10.16 13.28 17.04
N HIS A 479 -10.19 13.96 18.19
CA HIS A 479 -11.43 14.30 18.87
C HIS A 479 -12.28 15.27 18.04
N PHE A 480 -11.67 16.33 17.51
CA PHE A 480 -12.34 17.30 16.66
C PHE A 480 -13.15 16.63 15.53
N PHE A 481 -12.52 15.80 14.70
CA PHE A 481 -13.21 15.17 13.58
C PHE A 481 -14.13 14.01 13.97
N LEU A 482 -13.82 13.28 15.05
CA LEU A 482 -14.69 12.21 15.54
C LEU A 482 -16.04 12.79 16.01
N TYR A 483 -16.00 13.84 16.81
CA TYR A 483 -17.18 14.49 17.39
C TYR A 483 -17.84 15.53 16.47
N GLN A 484 -17.24 15.84 15.32
CA GLN A 484 -17.84 16.76 14.35
C GLN A 484 -19.14 16.18 13.77
N GLY A 485 -20.21 16.97 13.77
CA GLY A 485 -21.50 16.58 13.22
C GLY A 485 -22.35 17.78 12.85
N ASN A 486 -23.40 17.55 12.08
CA ASN A 486 -24.35 18.57 11.64
C ASN A 486 -25.76 18.24 12.14
N SER A 487 -26.51 19.23 12.60
CA SER A 487 -27.96 19.06 12.83
C SER A 487 -28.65 18.96 11.46
N SER A 488 -29.04 17.75 11.07
CA SER A 488 -29.43 17.29 9.72
C SER A 488 -30.23 18.27 8.84
N THR A 489 -29.73 18.54 7.62
CA THR A 489 -30.47 19.21 6.53
C THR A 489 -30.79 18.30 5.33
N LEU A 490 -30.34 17.03 5.37
CA LEU A 490 -30.64 16.00 4.36
C LEU A 490 -31.91 15.18 4.69
N ARG A 491 -32.42 15.24 5.92
CA ARG A 491 -33.68 14.60 6.33
C ARG A 491 -34.87 15.43 5.82
N GLY A 492 -35.59 14.92 4.82
CA GLY A 492 -36.84 15.52 4.36
C GLY A 492 -37.92 15.53 5.46
N ARG A 493 -38.97 16.37 5.31
CA ARG A 493 -40.15 16.31 6.20
C ARG A 493 -40.72 14.89 6.20
N ALA A 494 -40.75 14.26 7.38
CA ALA A 494 -41.20 12.88 7.56
C ALA A 494 -42.62 12.66 6.99
N GLY A 495 -42.70 11.92 5.88
CA GLY A 495 -43.90 11.20 5.45
C GLY A 495 -43.79 9.75 5.90
N SER A 496 -44.93 9.10 6.15
CA SER A 496 -45.06 7.85 6.91
C SER A 496 -44.35 6.60 6.35
N ASP A 497 -43.70 6.66 5.18
CA ASP A 497 -43.10 5.49 4.51
C ASP A 497 -41.64 5.69 4.04
N SER A 498 -40.93 6.73 4.51
CA SER A 498 -39.49 6.92 4.19
C SER A 498 -38.55 6.29 5.22
N PRO A 499 -37.43 5.68 4.82
CA PRO A 499 -36.43 5.14 5.75
C PRO A 499 -35.89 6.23 6.69
N ALA A 500 -35.59 5.85 7.94
CA ALA A 500 -35.26 6.78 9.02
C ALA A 500 -33.95 7.60 8.81
N THR A 501 -33.08 7.18 7.87
CA THR A 501 -31.80 7.83 7.55
C THR A 501 -31.60 8.01 6.03
N PRO A 502 -31.04 9.16 5.57
CA PRO A 502 -30.85 9.44 4.14
C PRO A 502 -29.74 8.60 3.48
N VAL A 503 -28.84 8.04 4.28
CA VAL A 503 -27.80 7.10 3.85
C VAL A 503 -27.77 5.93 4.83
N THR A 504 -27.63 4.71 4.31
CA THR A 504 -27.44 3.48 5.10
C THR A 504 -26.02 2.99 4.91
N VAL A 505 -25.35 2.63 6.01
CA VAL A 505 -24.00 2.05 6.01
C VAL A 505 -24.07 0.62 6.54
N SER A 506 -23.46 -0.31 5.82
CA SER A 506 -23.42 -1.72 6.20
C SER A 506 -22.00 -2.26 6.19
N LEU A 507 -21.63 -3.04 7.20
CA LEU A 507 -20.34 -3.73 7.29
C LEU A 507 -20.53 -5.20 6.95
N HIS A 508 -19.69 -5.72 6.07
CA HIS A 508 -19.77 -7.11 5.61
C HIS A 508 -18.42 -7.79 5.74
N ARG A 509 -18.46 -9.10 6.02
CA ARG A 509 -17.32 -10.00 5.77
C ARG A 509 -17.21 -10.24 4.27
N LEU A 510 -16.01 -10.40 3.74
CA LEU A 510 -15.78 -10.66 2.32
C LEU A 510 -15.44 -12.13 2.09
N THR A 511 -16.01 -12.71 1.03
CA THR A 511 -15.62 -14.01 0.49
C THR A 511 -14.92 -13.85 -0.84
N SER A 512 -13.84 -14.60 -1.04
CA SER A 512 -13.10 -14.67 -2.30
C SER A 512 -13.71 -15.73 -3.22
N THR A 513 -14.02 -15.36 -4.46
CA THR A 513 -14.31 -16.29 -5.55
C THR A 513 -13.13 -16.30 -6.50
N THR A 514 -12.42 -17.43 -6.58
CA THR A 514 -11.25 -17.58 -7.46
C THR A 514 -11.69 -18.24 -8.75
N SER A 515 -11.67 -17.49 -9.86
CA SER A 515 -11.89 -18.04 -11.20
C SER A 515 -10.62 -18.72 -11.70
N LEU A 516 -10.76 -19.83 -12.45
CA LEU A 516 -9.66 -20.68 -12.91
C LEU A 516 -8.61 -19.98 -13.79
N LEU A 517 -8.91 -18.79 -14.33
CA LEU A 517 -8.06 -18.00 -15.22
C LEU A 517 -8.16 -16.48 -15.01
N GLY A 518 -8.73 -16.01 -13.89
CA GLY A 518 -8.91 -14.57 -13.64
C GLY A 518 -8.70 -14.18 -12.17
N PRO A 519 -8.50 -12.88 -11.89
CA PRO A 519 -8.24 -12.34 -10.56
C PRO A 519 -9.32 -12.71 -9.53
N THR A 520 -8.89 -12.89 -8.28
CA THR A 520 -9.77 -13.20 -7.14
C THR A 520 -10.77 -12.06 -6.91
N SER A 521 -12.06 -12.32 -7.12
CA SER A 521 -13.12 -11.35 -6.86
C SER A 521 -13.64 -11.49 -5.43
N PHE A 522 -13.82 -10.37 -4.73
CA PHE A 522 -14.37 -10.35 -3.39
C PHE A 522 -15.84 -9.93 -3.44
N LYS A 523 -16.69 -10.62 -2.70
CA LYS A 523 -18.10 -10.25 -2.56
C LYS A 523 -18.48 -10.22 -1.08
N PRO A 524 -19.40 -9.32 -0.68
CA PRO A 524 -19.93 -9.31 0.67
C PRO A 524 -20.65 -10.64 0.93
N ASP A 525 -20.33 -11.26 2.06
CA ASP A 525 -20.88 -12.50 2.55
C ASP A 525 -21.64 -12.22 3.86
N GLY A 526 -22.93 -12.59 3.86
CA GLY A 526 -23.83 -12.39 4.99
C GLY A 526 -24.42 -10.99 5.16
N ASP A 527 -25.26 -10.87 6.19
CA ASP A 527 -26.01 -9.66 6.54
C ASP A 527 -25.12 -8.56 7.17
N ASN A 528 -25.66 -7.34 7.23
CA ASN A 528 -24.98 -6.19 7.84
C ASN A 528 -24.57 -6.49 9.30
N LEU A 529 -23.26 -6.44 9.57
CA LEU A 529 -22.69 -6.68 10.90
C LEU A 529 -22.91 -5.51 11.87
N PHE A 530 -23.22 -4.30 11.38
CA PHE A 530 -23.63 -3.21 12.25
C PHE A 530 -25.02 -3.48 12.81
N ARG A 531 -25.08 -3.73 14.12
CA ARG A 531 -26.33 -3.81 14.86
C ARG A 531 -26.73 -2.40 15.28
N ILE A 532 -27.89 -1.97 14.81
CA ILE A 532 -28.58 -0.76 15.29
C ILE A 532 -29.19 -1.13 16.64
N GLN A 533 -28.97 -0.34 17.69
CA GLN A 533 -29.53 -0.63 19.02
C GLN A 533 -31.06 -0.65 18.93
N ALA A 534 -31.64 -1.86 19.06
CA ALA A 534 -33.06 -2.12 18.82
C ALA A 534 -33.97 -1.86 20.03
N ASP A 535 -33.50 -1.15 21.07
CA ASP A 535 -34.33 -0.83 22.22
C ASP A 535 -34.39 0.68 22.46
N GLY A 536 -35.60 1.22 22.42
CA GLY A 536 -35.92 2.59 22.82
C GLY A 536 -35.68 2.89 24.30
N SER A 537 -35.06 1.99 25.06
CA SER A 537 -34.51 2.25 26.40
C SER A 537 -33.16 2.99 26.29
N LYS A 538 -33.26 4.31 26.20
CA LYS A 538 -32.15 5.27 26.30
C LYS A 538 -31.32 4.99 27.57
N LYS A 539 -30.11 4.46 27.43
CA LYS A 539 -29.09 4.56 28.47
C LYS A 539 -28.42 5.93 28.33
N GLU A 540 -28.79 6.88 29.19
CA GLU A 540 -28.11 8.18 29.27
C GLU A 540 -26.61 7.95 29.58
N LEU A 541 -25.74 8.25 28.63
CA LEU A 541 -24.33 8.50 28.95
C LEU A 541 -24.25 9.89 29.60
N ALA A 542 -24.02 9.90 30.90
CA ALA A 542 -23.76 11.13 31.65
C ALA A 542 -22.40 11.71 31.24
N GLY A 543 -22.41 12.86 30.57
CA GLY A 543 -21.20 13.61 30.20
C GLY A 543 -21.52 14.75 29.25
N THR A 544 -21.61 15.98 29.75
CA THR A 544 -21.86 17.19 28.97
C THR A 544 -20.56 17.69 28.34
N VAL A 545 -20.38 17.49 27.03
CA VAL A 545 -19.49 18.36 26.23
C VAL A 545 -20.33 19.57 25.82
N ALA A 546 -20.26 20.64 26.61
CA ALA A 546 -20.86 21.92 26.24
C ALA A 546 -20.01 22.52 25.10
N VAL A 547 -20.56 22.57 23.89
CA VAL A 547 -20.01 23.30 22.75
C VAL A 547 -20.76 24.64 22.67
N GLU A 548 -20.09 25.75 22.99
CA GLU A 548 -20.59 27.07 22.62
C GLU A 548 -20.34 27.29 21.13
N GLY A 549 -21.38 27.56 20.35
CA GLY A 549 -21.29 27.97 18.94
C GLY A 549 -21.62 26.91 17.87
N SER A 550 -21.77 25.64 18.26
CA SER A 550 -22.44 24.60 17.45
C SER A 550 -23.71 24.18 18.17
N ALA A 551 -24.80 23.91 17.46
CA ALA A 551 -26.05 23.47 18.05
C ALA A 551 -25.76 22.32 19.04
N ALA A 552 -25.96 22.60 20.33
CA ALA A 552 -25.66 21.68 21.41
C ALA A 552 -26.29 20.31 21.12
N VAL A 553 -25.47 19.29 20.87
CA VAL A 553 -25.95 17.89 20.85
C VAL A 553 -26.19 17.50 22.31
N LYS A 554 -27.36 17.91 22.83
CA LYS A 554 -27.90 17.42 24.10
C LYS A 554 -28.24 15.93 23.92
N GLY A 555 -27.40 15.05 24.44
CA GLY A 555 -27.81 13.72 24.94
C GLY A 555 -28.54 12.80 23.96
N SER A 556 -28.17 12.76 22.68
CA SER A 556 -28.58 11.71 21.75
C SER A 556 -27.36 10.85 21.40
N SER A 557 -27.51 9.52 21.55
CA SER A 557 -26.50 8.49 21.24
C SER A 557 -25.64 8.86 20.02
N LEU A 558 -24.37 9.20 20.25
CA LEU A 558 -23.42 9.58 19.19
C LEU A 558 -23.10 8.42 18.23
N LEU A 559 -23.35 7.18 18.66
CA LEU A 559 -23.15 5.97 17.86
C LEU A 559 -24.43 5.58 17.13
N GLU A 560 -24.29 5.38 15.82
CA GLU A 560 -25.39 4.98 14.91
C GLU A 560 -25.48 3.46 14.78
N GLY A 561 -24.37 2.75 15.03
CA GLY A 561 -24.32 1.30 15.07
C GLY A 561 -23.02 0.80 15.67
N SER A 562 -23.03 -0.48 16.08
CA SER A 562 -21.83 -1.15 16.55
C SER A 562 -21.74 -2.57 15.97
N ALA A 563 -20.51 -3.03 15.71
CA ALA A 563 -20.24 -4.40 15.31
C ALA A 563 -19.21 -5.03 16.24
N VAL A 564 -19.44 -6.30 16.58
CA VAL A 564 -18.49 -7.14 17.33
C VAL A 564 -17.97 -8.20 16.36
N LEU A 565 -16.67 -8.23 16.14
CA LEU A 565 -16.02 -9.18 15.24
C LEU A 565 -15.38 -10.30 16.06
N GLU A 566 -15.83 -11.54 15.82
CA GLU A 566 -15.33 -12.73 16.51
C GLU A 566 -14.28 -13.45 15.65
N GLY A 567 -13.10 -13.71 16.22
CA GLY A 567 -12.08 -14.59 15.63
C GLY A 567 -10.69 -13.96 15.52
N SER A 568 -9.66 -14.73 15.82
CA SER A 568 -8.27 -14.38 15.53
C SER A 568 -7.90 -14.98 14.17
N ALA A 569 -7.97 -14.19 13.11
CA ALA A 569 -7.27 -14.51 11.88
C ALA A 569 -6.98 -13.20 11.14
N ALA A 570 -5.69 -12.94 10.90
CA ALA A 570 -5.23 -11.85 10.04
C ALA A 570 -5.76 -11.96 8.59
N ASP A 571 -6.47 -13.05 8.26
CA ASP A 571 -7.00 -13.38 6.93
C ASP A 571 -8.48 -12.99 6.73
N LEU A 572 -9.17 -12.47 7.77
CA LEU A 572 -10.54 -11.99 7.61
C LEU A 572 -10.57 -10.59 6.99
N GLN A 573 -11.12 -10.50 5.78
CA GLN A 573 -11.30 -9.25 5.06
C GLN A 573 -12.73 -8.74 5.20
N TYR A 574 -12.86 -7.43 5.37
CA TYR A 574 -14.12 -6.73 5.54
C TYR A 574 -14.26 -5.59 4.52
N GLY A 575 -15.51 -5.26 4.21
CA GLY A 575 -15.89 -4.15 3.35
C GLY A 575 -17.14 -3.43 3.82
N LEU A 576 -17.38 -2.21 3.32
CA LEU A 576 -18.55 -1.40 3.62
C LEU A 576 -19.45 -1.25 2.39
N THR A 577 -20.76 -1.26 2.59
CA THR A 577 -21.76 -0.84 1.59
C THR A 577 -22.39 0.48 2.05
N LEU A 578 -22.35 1.51 1.21
CA LEU A 578 -23.10 2.76 1.40
C LEU A 578 -24.27 2.78 0.42
N LYS A 579 -25.47 3.05 0.90
CA LYS A 579 -26.67 3.19 0.06
C LYS A 579 -27.32 4.56 0.28
N ASN A 580 -27.56 5.29 -0.80
CA ASN A 580 -28.21 6.60 -0.76
C ASN A 580 -29.70 6.48 -1.00
N HIS A 581 -30.48 6.92 -0.01
CA HIS A 581 -31.94 6.98 -0.05
C HIS A 581 -32.44 8.41 -0.29
N SER A 582 -31.52 9.36 -0.49
CA SER A 582 -31.86 10.76 -0.73
C SER A 582 -32.09 11.05 -2.21
N THR A 583 -32.77 12.17 -2.48
CA THR A 583 -33.04 12.67 -3.84
C THR A 583 -31.86 13.44 -4.45
N LYS A 584 -30.71 13.49 -3.75
CA LYS A 584 -29.52 14.23 -4.15
C LYS A 584 -28.37 13.28 -4.40
N ASP A 585 -27.48 13.66 -5.31
CA ASP A 585 -26.21 12.95 -5.49
C ASP A 585 -25.25 13.40 -4.37
N LEU A 586 -24.54 12.46 -3.78
CA LEU A 586 -23.69 12.64 -2.61
C LEU A 586 -22.24 12.20 -2.85
N PHE A 587 -21.30 13.01 -2.36
CA PHE A 587 -19.88 12.69 -2.21
C PHE A 587 -19.65 12.07 -0.82
N PRO A 588 -19.37 10.75 -0.71
CA PRO A 588 -19.10 10.11 0.57
C PRO A 588 -17.60 10.13 0.91
N TYR A 589 -17.28 10.33 2.18
CA TYR A 589 -15.91 10.27 2.72
C TYR A 589 -15.93 9.33 3.92
N VAL A 590 -15.09 8.30 3.90
CA VAL A 590 -15.06 7.27 4.93
C VAL A 590 -13.68 7.23 5.56
N PHE A 591 -13.64 7.39 6.88
CA PHE A 591 -12.42 7.42 7.67
C PHE A 591 -12.45 6.36 8.77
N PHE A 592 -11.29 5.78 9.04
CA PHE A 592 -10.99 4.91 10.15
C PHE A 592 -10.27 5.70 11.24
N PHE A 593 -10.78 5.65 12.46
CA PHE A 593 -10.24 6.33 13.64
C PHE A 593 -9.70 5.27 14.60
N ASP A 594 -8.38 5.22 14.75
CA ASP A 594 -7.68 4.35 15.70
C ASP A 594 -7.45 5.11 17.03
N PRO A 595 -8.22 4.82 18.09
CA PRO A 595 -8.06 5.48 19.38
C PRO A 595 -6.74 5.13 20.06
N GLY A 596 -6.11 3.98 19.74
CA GLY A 596 -4.86 3.51 20.32
C GLY A 596 -3.67 4.43 20.03
N LYS A 597 -3.61 4.99 18.83
CA LYS A 597 -2.55 5.90 18.38
C LYS A 597 -3.02 7.33 18.08
N TYR A 598 -4.32 7.60 18.18
CA TYR A 598 -4.96 8.83 17.69
C TYR A 598 -4.72 9.09 16.19
N ASP A 599 -4.63 8.02 15.39
CA ASP A 599 -4.45 8.13 13.94
C ASP A 599 -5.82 8.11 13.23
N ILE A 600 -5.91 8.87 12.14
CA ILE A 600 -7.07 8.92 11.24
C ILE A 600 -6.62 8.43 9.87
N ALA A 601 -7.16 7.33 9.38
CA ALA A 601 -6.83 6.78 8.07
C ALA A 601 -8.03 6.90 7.10
N PRO A 602 -7.83 7.39 5.86
CA PRO A 602 -8.89 7.43 4.88
C PRO A 602 -9.11 6.03 4.31
N LEU A 603 -10.36 5.55 4.32
CA LEU A 603 -10.77 4.29 3.69
C LEU A 603 -11.37 4.52 2.30
N TYR A 604 -12.07 5.63 2.15
CA TYR A 604 -12.61 6.07 0.88
C TYR A 604 -12.65 7.59 0.83
N LEU A 605 -12.12 8.14 -0.25
CA LEU A 605 -12.28 9.54 -0.63
C LEU A 605 -12.81 9.57 -2.06
N PRO A 606 -13.76 10.44 -2.40
CA PRO A 606 -14.23 10.56 -3.78
C PRO A 606 -13.05 10.85 -4.71
N PRO A 607 -12.88 10.06 -5.79
CA PRO A 607 -11.71 10.17 -6.67
C PRO A 607 -11.70 11.48 -7.46
N SER A 608 -12.88 12.04 -7.72
CA SER A 608 -13.05 13.24 -8.52
C SER A 608 -14.14 14.16 -7.96
N SER A 609 -14.01 15.46 -8.24
CA SER A 609 -15.00 16.49 -7.92
C SER A 609 -16.15 16.58 -8.93
N VAL A 610 -16.10 15.77 -9.97
CA VAL A 610 -16.85 15.95 -11.21
C VAL A 610 -18.14 15.14 -11.21
N SER A 611 -18.06 13.90 -10.74
CA SER A 611 -19.20 13.01 -10.61
C SER A 611 -19.28 12.52 -9.17
N SER A 612 -20.45 12.73 -8.58
CA SER A 612 -20.79 12.19 -7.28
C SER A 612 -20.75 10.66 -7.33
N PRO A 613 -19.88 9.98 -6.55
CA PRO A 613 -19.77 8.53 -6.58
C PRO A 613 -20.99 7.78 -6.06
N LEU A 614 -21.84 8.46 -5.27
CA LEU A 614 -23.05 7.89 -4.70
C LEU A 614 -24.25 8.70 -5.20
N THR A 615 -24.87 8.25 -6.28
CA THR A 615 -25.98 8.98 -6.94
C THR A 615 -27.27 8.85 -6.15
N ARG A 616 -28.25 9.70 -6.46
CA ARG A 616 -29.58 9.71 -5.81
C ARG A 616 -30.31 8.37 -5.93
N ASP A 617 -31.25 8.15 -5.01
CA ASP A 617 -32.04 6.92 -4.96
C ASP A 617 -32.76 6.62 -6.30
N GLY A 618 -32.88 5.34 -6.63
CA GLY A 618 -33.49 4.87 -7.88
C GLY A 618 -32.60 4.94 -9.13
N THR A 619 -31.32 5.29 -9.00
CA THR A 619 -30.34 5.24 -10.10
C THR A 619 -29.31 4.12 -9.88
N GLU A 620 -28.67 3.64 -10.96
CA GLU A 620 -27.71 2.52 -10.91
C GLU A 620 -26.52 2.75 -9.96
N GLY A 621 -26.13 4.01 -9.70
CA GLY A 621 -25.06 4.40 -8.77
C GLY A 621 -25.51 4.71 -7.33
N SER A 622 -26.74 4.37 -6.95
CA SER A 622 -27.28 4.65 -5.60
C SER A 622 -26.65 3.82 -4.48
N THR A 623 -25.81 2.85 -4.83
CA THR A 623 -25.07 1.99 -3.90
C THR A 623 -23.58 1.99 -4.24
N LEU A 624 -22.74 2.16 -3.23
CA LEU A 624 -21.28 2.16 -3.33
C LEU A 624 -20.71 1.10 -2.37
N GLY A 625 -20.00 0.11 -2.90
CA GLY A 625 -19.19 -0.79 -2.10
C GLY A 625 -17.80 -0.21 -1.86
N ILE A 626 -17.19 -0.52 -0.72
CA ILE A 626 -15.83 -0.12 -0.31
C ILE A 626 -15.15 -1.37 0.25
N GLY A 627 -13.96 -1.69 -0.24
CA GLY A 627 -13.19 -2.90 0.09
C GLY A 627 -13.48 -4.09 -0.83
N TYR A 628 -14.49 -4.06 -1.68
CA TYR A 628 -14.79 -5.15 -2.63
C TYR A 628 -15.29 -4.65 -3.99
N THR A 629 -15.21 -3.34 -4.22
CA THR A 629 -15.35 -2.71 -5.52
C THR A 629 -13.98 -2.27 -6.02
N PRO A 630 -13.76 -2.23 -7.35
CA PRO A 630 -12.49 -1.81 -7.92
C PRO A 630 -12.06 -0.41 -7.43
N GLY A 631 -10.87 -0.33 -6.84
CA GLY A 631 -10.24 0.94 -6.44
C GLY A 631 -10.42 1.31 -4.97
N THR A 632 -10.93 0.39 -4.15
CA THR A 632 -11.15 0.59 -2.72
C THR A 632 -10.35 -0.40 -1.89
N ASN A 633 -9.78 0.06 -0.77
CA ASN A 633 -8.93 -0.77 0.08
C ASN A 633 -9.77 -1.72 0.96
N ARG A 634 -9.35 -2.97 1.02
CA ARG A 634 -9.88 -3.98 1.93
C ARG A 634 -9.46 -3.69 3.36
N MET A 635 -10.32 -4.03 4.30
CA MET A 635 -10.04 -3.83 5.72
C MET A 635 -9.76 -5.18 6.38
N SER A 636 -8.72 -5.21 7.22
CA SER A 636 -8.41 -6.35 8.09
C SER A 636 -8.11 -5.82 9.48
N PHE A 637 -8.62 -6.47 10.51
CA PHE A 637 -8.42 -6.07 11.90
C PHE A 637 -7.39 -7.00 12.55
N THR A 638 -6.14 -6.51 12.65
CA THR A 638 -5.04 -7.28 13.26
C THR A 638 -4.87 -6.90 14.73
N MET A 639 -4.78 -7.89 15.61
CA MET A 639 -4.54 -7.67 17.04
C MET A 639 -3.05 -7.51 17.36
N PRO A 640 -2.63 -6.43 18.06
CA PRO A 640 -1.29 -6.31 18.62
C PRO A 640 -0.94 -7.45 19.60
N GLU A 641 0.35 -7.73 19.78
CA GLU A 641 0.84 -8.75 20.70
C GLU A 641 0.56 -8.34 22.17
N GLY A 642 -0.05 -9.24 22.95
CA GLY A 642 -0.41 -8.97 24.36
C GLY A 642 -1.76 -8.28 24.58
N VAL A 643 -2.46 -7.88 23.52
CA VAL A 643 -3.79 -7.27 23.59
C VAL A 643 -4.86 -8.32 23.27
N ASN A 644 -5.89 -8.42 24.12
CA ASN A 644 -6.96 -9.43 23.98
C ASN A 644 -8.25 -8.87 23.35
N HIS A 645 -8.40 -7.54 23.40
CA HIS A 645 -9.54 -6.79 22.91
C HIS A 645 -9.06 -5.46 22.33
N ASP A 646 -9.59 -5.04 21.19
CA ASP A 646 -9.27 -3.75 20.57
C ASP A 646 -10.51 -3.14 19.90
N SER A 647 -10.47 -1.84 19.65
CA SER A 647 -11.62 -1.07 19.16
C SER A 647 -11.22 0.08 18.26
N ALA A 648 -12.09 0.41 17.31
CA ALA A 648 -11.91 1.54 16.41
C ALA A 648 -13.27 2.13 15.98
N PHE A 649 -13.23 3.34 15.42
CA PHE A 649 -14.43 4.01 14.92
C PHE A 649 -14.37 4.20 13.42
N PHE A 650 -15.49 4.00 12.73
CA PHE A 650 -15.69 4.51 11.38
C PHE A 650 -16.46 5.82 11.44
N LYS A 651 -15.94 6.83 10.74
CA LYS A 651 -16.62 8.10 10.53
C LYS A 651 -16.95 8.24 9.05
N VAL A 652 -18.23 8.39 8.75
CA VAL A 652 -18.73 8.62 7.39
C VAL A 652 -19.24 10.04 7.30
N PHE A 653 -18.69 10.84 6.39
CA PHE A 653 -19.23 12.14 5.99
C PHE A 653 -19.87 12.01 4.61
N VAL A 654 -20.97 12.71 4.37
CA VAL A 654 -21.54 12.86 3.02
C VAL A 654 -21.82 14.32 2.74
N SER A 655 -21.61 14.74 1.49
CA SER A 655 -21.81 16.11 1.07
C SER A 655 -22.44 16.17 -0.31
N THR A 656 -23.29 17.15 -0.59
CA THR A 656 -23.80 17.41 -1.94
C THR A 656 -22.77 18.09 -2.85
N GLU A 657 -21.65 18.54 -2.27
CA GLU A 657 -20.55 19.18 -2.98
C GLU A 657 -19.25 18.44 -2.69
N TYR A 658 -18.38 18.36 -3.71
CA TYR A 658 -17.06 17.82 -3.50
C TYR A 658 -16.23 18.75 -2.62
N ILE A 659 -15.64 18.17 -1.57
CA ILE A 659 -14.70 18.80 -0.67
C ILE A 659 -13.52 17.86 -0.57
N ASN A 660 -12.32 18.37 -0.73
CA ASN A 660 -11.14 17.55 -0.50
C ASN A 660 -10.93 17.33 1.00
N MET A 661 -11.31 16.16 1.47
CA MET A 661 -11.07 15.76 2.85
C MET A 661 -9.75 15.00 3.05
N LYS A 662 -8.84 14.92 2.04
CA LYS A 662 -7.47 14.38 2.26
C LYS A 662 -6.78 15.11 3.41
N ALA A 663 -7.15 16.37 3.59
CA ALA A 663 -6.57 17.28 4.52
C ALA A 663 -7.01 17.05 6.00
N ILE A 664 -7.96 16.12 6.22
CA ILE A 664 -8.30 15.57 7.56
C ILE A 664 -7.13 14.71 8.09
N VAL A 665 -6.35 14.09 7.19
CA VAL A 665 -5.19 13.22 7.50
C VAL A 665 -3.90 14.04 7.69
N ALA A 666 -3.79 15.21 7.04
CA ALA A 666 -2.74 16.21 7.23
C ALA A 666 -3.31 17.60 6.92
N ASN A 667 -3.23 18.56 7.87
CA ASN A 667 -3.76 19.95 7.86
C ASN A 667 -4.77 20.35 6.74
N PRO A 668 -5.96 20.92 7.08
CA PRO A 668 -7.09 21.07 6.14
C PRO A 668 -6.87 22.10 5.00
N GLY A 669 -7.14 21.77 3.72
CA GLY A 669 -7.13 22.70 2.56
C GLY A 669 -7.43 22.13 1.14
N ARG A 670 -7.99 23.02 0.28
CA ARG A 670 -8.47 22.95 -1.14
C ARG A 670 -9.44 21.84 -1.57
N THR A 671 -10.68 21.98 -2.08
CA THR A 671 -11.40 23.06 -2.80
C THR A 671 -12.90 22.69 -2.84
N ALA A 672 -13.81 23.65 -2.65
CA ALA A 672 -15.21 23.59 -3.08
C ALA A 672 -15.35 24.41 -4.39
N GLN A 673 -16.07 23.91 -5.39
CA GLN A 673 -16.42 24.70 -6.58
C GLN A 673 -17.50 25.75 -6.25
N ARG A 674 -17.49 26.89 -6.95
CA ARG A 674 -18.57 27.89 -6.87
C ARG A 674 -19.89 27.27 -7.32
N SER A 675 -20.89 27.23 -6.43
CA SER A 675 -22.28 26.96 -6.77
C SER A 675 -23.18 28.09 -6.23
N GLY A 676 -24.29 28.34 -6.93
CA GLY A 676 -25.26 29.42 -6.66
C GLY A 676 -26.03 29.27 -5.33
N PRO A 677 -27.04 30.13 -5.08
CA PRO A 677 -27.67 30.23 -3.78
C PRO A 677 -28.45 28.96 -3.39
N ASP A 678 -28.10 28.44 -2.21
CA ASP A 678 -28.94 27.69 -1.27
C ASP A 678 -29.56 26.33 -1.71
N ARG A 679 -28.71 25.34 -2.02
CA ARG A 679 -29.13 23.90 -2.09
C ARG A 679 -28.16 22.90 -1.45
N SER A 680 -27.03 23.37 -0.93
CA SER A 680 -25.91 22.52 -0.51
C SER A 680 -26.09 22.01 0.93
N ALA A 681 -25.73 20.75 1.19
CA ALA A 681 -25.94 20.07 2.48
C ALA A 681 -24.88 18.99 2.74
N TRP A 682 -24.60 18.72 4.01
CA TRP A 682 -23.72 17.63 4.44
C TRP A 682 -24.24 17.01 5.74
N ASP A 683 -23.87 15.77 6.00
CA ASP A 683 -24.21 15.03 7.23
C ASP A 683 -23.08 14.02 7.58
N SER A 684 -23.12 13.45 8.77
CA SER A 684 -22.11 12.47 9.21
C SER A 684 -22.60 11.45 10.23
N TRP A 685 -22.03 10.25 10.21
CA TRP A 685 -22.37 9.14 11.11
C TRP A 685 -21.12 8.49 11.72
N ILE A 686 -21.24 7.98 12.95
CA ILE A 686 -20.17 7.30 13.68
C ILE A 686 -20.60 5.86 13.97
N TYR A 687 -19.73 4.90 13.65
CA TYR A 687 -19.91 3.49 13.94
C TYR A 687 -18.75 2.95 14.77
N LEU A 688 -19.05 2.12 15.76
CA LEU A 688 -18.05 1.45 16.59
C LEU A 688 -17.78 0.03 16.07
N VAL A 689 -16.52 -0.37 16.01
CA VAL A 689 -16.15 -1.78 15.81
C VAL A 689 -15.25 -2.23 16.95
N THR A 690 -15.57 -3.37 17.53
CA THR A 690 -14.76 -4.05 18.53
C THR A 690 -14.42 -5.45 18.05
N TRP A 691 -13.22 -5.92 18.36
CA TRP A 691 -12.80 -7.29 18.02
C TRP A 691 -11.97 -7.89 19.14
N SER A 692 -12.09 -9.21 19.31
CA SER A 692 -11.46 -9.93 20.41
C SER A 692 -10.92 -11.30 19.97
N ARG A 693 -9.93 -11.81 20.70
CA ARG A 693 -9.47 -13.19 20.53
C ARG A 693 -10.54 -14.14 21.08
N ALA A 694 -11.11 -14.98 20.22
CA ALA A 694 -12.05 -16.00 20.65
C ALA A 694 -11.38 -16.99 21.62
N TYR A 695 -11.87 -17.06 22.86
CA TYR A 695 -11.66 -18.21 23.73
C TYR A 695 -12.83 -19.18 23.53
N PRO A 696 -12.61 -20.50 23.44
CA PRO A 696 -13.71 -21.44 23.53
C PRO A 696 -14.39 -21.24 24.88
N ALA A 697 -15.71 -21.09 24.86
CA ALA A 697 -16.53 -21.03 26.07
C ALA A 697 -16.31 -22.33 26.87
N THR A 698 -15.46 -22.28 27.89
CA THR A 698 -15.41 -23.33 28.90
C THR A 698 -16.52 -23.07 29.89
N ASP A 699 -17.49 -23.98 29.91
CA ASP A 699 -18.53 -24.06 30.93
C ASP A 699 -17.98 -23.86 32.34
N ALA A 700 -18.78 -23.17 33.13
CA ALA A 700 -18.55 -22.89 34.53
C ALA A 700 -18.26 -24.16 35.34
N LEU A 701 -17.05 -24.27 35.88
CA LEU A 701 -16.77 -24.99 37.12
C LEU A 701 -15.81 -24.14 37.96
N VAL A 702 -16.40 -23.41 38.90
CA VAL A 702 -15.69 -22.77 40.00
C VAL A 702 -15.38 -23.83 41.05
N PRO A 703 -14.12 -24.05 41.46
CA PRO A 703 -13.81 -24.62 42.77
C PRO A 703 -13.44 -23.49 43.72
N SER A 704 -14.25 -23.37 44.77
CA SER A 704 -14.06 -22.53 45.94
C SER A 704 -12.66 -22.60 46.53
N LEU A 705 -12.00 -21.45 46.69
CA LEU A 705 -10.79 -21.28 47.51
C LEU A 705 -11.18 -21.15 48.99
N SER A 706 -10.81 -22.16 49.79
CA SER A 706 -10.78 -22.08 51.25
C SER A 706 -9.38 -21.70 51.76
N LYS A 707 -9.37 -20.92 52.84
CA LYS A 707 -8.20 -20.36 53.52
C LYS A 707 -7.36 -21.42 54.25
N SER A 708 -6.02 -21.32 54.21
CA SER A 708 -5.13 -21.40 55.40
C SER A 708 -3.63 -21.24 55.06
N ASN A 709 -2.95 -20.42 55.88
CA ASN A 709 -1.50 -20.14 56.04
C ASN A 709 -0.72 -21.32 56.68
N PRO A 710 0.61 -21.31 57.03
CA PRO A 710 1.62 -20.20 57.05
C PRO A 710 3.10 -20.52 56.62
N THR A 711 3.86 -19.43 56.37
CA THR A 711 5.26 -19.07 56.76
C THR A 711 6.35 -20.12 57.02
N ILE A 712 7.56 -19.96 56.41
CA ILE A 712 8.90 -20.11 57.04
C ILE A 712 9.92 -19.15 56.39
N PHE A 713 10.78 -18.52 57.20
CA PHE A 713 11.83 -17.57 56.85
C PHE A 713 13.20 -18.04 57.42
N LEU A 714 14.31 -17.55 56.81
CA LEU A 714 15.73 -17.43 57.27
C LEU A 714 16.73 -18.54 56.87
N PRO A 715 18.07 -18.26 56.81
CA PRO A 715 18.80 -17.01 56.49
C PRO A 715 20.02 -17.19 55.52
N LEU A 716 20.58 -16.06 55.07
CA LEU A 716 21.81 -15.91 54.26
C LEU A 716 23.10 -16.41 54.96
N ASN A 717 24.06 -16.94 54.20
CA ASN A 717 25.48 -16.83 54.54
C ASN A 717 26.43 -16.78 53.31
N ASN A 718 27.47 -15.96 53.45
CA ASN A 718 28.44 -15.49 52.46
C ASN A 718 29.39 -16.57 51.91
N LEU A 719 29.55 -16.60 50.58
CA LEU A 719 30.80 -16.97 49.90
C LEU A 719 30.96 -16.04 48.66
N ALA A 720 32.18 -15.57 48.44
CA ALA A 720 32.57 -14.52 47.50
C ALA A 720 31.88 -14.63 46.13
N GLN A 721 31.28 -13.53 45.66
CA GLN A 721 30.55 -13.50 44.40
C GLN A 721 31.48 -13.21 43.21
N PRO A 722 31.48 -14.02 42.14
CA PRO A 722 32.02 -13.59 40.85
C PRO A 722 31.10 -12.52 40.23
N ASN A 723 31.68 -11.59 39.45
CA ASN A 723 31.00 -10.43 38.87
C ASN A 723 29.71 -10.81 38.10
N LEU A 724 28.73 -9.90 38.11
CA LEU A 724 27.38 -10.07 37.53
C LEU A 724 27.38 -10.56 36.07
N GLN A 725 28.42 -10.20 35.32
CA GLN A 725 28.60 -10.59 33.92
C GLN A 725 28.98 -12.07 33.78
N GLN A 726 29.94 -12.55 34.60
CA GLN A 726 30.29 -13.98 34.68
C GLN A 726 29.13 -14.83 35.23
N ARG A 727 28.31 -14.30 36.15
CA ARG A 727 27.09 -15.00 36.61
C ARG A 727 26.07 -15.15 35.49
N LYS A 728 25.81 -14.11 34.71
CA LYS A 728 24.89 -14.19 33.56
C LYS A 728 25.42 -15.15 32.49
N GLU A 729 26.72 -15.17 32.24
CA GLU A 729 27.36 -16.08 31.29
C GLU A 729 27.32 -17.54 31.74
N VAL A 730 27.65 -17.83 33.00
CA VAL A 730 27.61 -19.18 33.57
C VAL A 730 26.17 -19.68 33.68
N GLU A 731 25.22 -18.81 34.06
CA GLU A 731 23.78 -19.13 34.09
C GLU A 731 23.24 -19.42 32.67
N LEU A 732 23.68 -18.66 31.66
CA LEU A 732 23.32 -18.87 30.27
C LEU A 732 23.94 -20.16 29.72
N LYS A 733 25.22 -20.41 29.97
CA LYS A 733 25.90 -21.67 29.62
C LYS A 733 25.23 -22.87 30.26
N ARG A 734 24.85 -22.77 31.54
CA ARG A 734 24.19 -23.85 32.28
C ARG A 734 22.76 -24.10 31.77
N LYS A 735 22.02 -23.05 31.38
CA LYS A 735 20.71 -23.18 30.71
C LYS A 735 20.83 -23.82 29.32
N LEU A 736 21.91 -23.52 28.59
CA LEU A 736 22.22 -24.10 27.27
C LEU A 736 22.69 -25.56 27.38
N GLU A 737 23.49 -25.92 28.38
CA GLU A 737 23.91 -27.30 28.65
C GLU A 737 22.72 -28.18 29.11
N ILE A 738 21.79 -27.62 29.90
CA ILE A 738 20.54 -28.31 30.25
C ILE A 738 19.69 -28.52 28.98
N ALA A 739 19.55 -27.52 28.11
CA ALA A 739 18.86 -27.67 26.83
C ALA A 739 19.51 -28.72 25.90
N ALA A 740 20.83 -28.86 25.93
CA ALA A 740 21.57 -29.88 25.17
C ALA A 740 21.40 -31.32 25.70
N SER A 741 20.87 -31.50 26.92
CA SER A 741 20.68 -32.81 27.56
C SER A 741 19.25 -33.37 27.49
N ILE A 742 18.31 -32.64 26.86
CA ILE A 742 16.91 -33.02 26.75
C ILE A 742 16.69 -33.89 25.51
N LYS A 743 16.20 -35.12 25.71
CA LYS A 743 15.71 -35.97 24.60
C LYS A 743 14.56 -35.24 23.89
N MET A 744 14.73 -34.97 22.60
CA MET A 744 13.71 -34.31 21.78
C MET A 744 12.38 -35.07 21.87
N THR A 745 11.36 -34.42 22.42
CA THR A 745 9.97 -34.90 22.34
C THR A 745 9.41 -34.46 20.99
N HIS A 746 9.06 -35.44 20.16
CA HIS A 746 8.57 -35.24 18.81
C HIS A 746 7.05 -35.43 18.75
N PRO A 747 6.32 -34.62 17.97
CA PRO A 747 4.90 -34.87 17.72
C PRO A 747 4.67 -36.28 17.18
N GLY A 748 3.66 -36.98 17.72
CA GLY A 748 3.39 -38.39 17.39
C GLY A 748 2.97 -38.65 15.94
N TRP A 749 2.72 -37.60 15.15
CA TRP A 749 2.40 -37.67 13.72
C TRP A 749 3.62 -37.62 12.81
N LEU A 750 4.83 -37.36 13.33
CA LEU A 750 6.05 -37.38 12.52
C LEU A 750 6.32 -38.80 12.02
N THR A 751 6.56 -38.92 10.71
CA THR A 751 6.68 -40.21 10.02
C THR A 751 7.94 -40.98 10.40
N SER A 752 9.04 -40.28 10.68
CA SER A 752 10.32 -40.85 11.10
C SER A 752 11.25 -39.77 11.62
N ILE A 753 12.03 -40.09 12.66
CA ILE A 753 13.10 -39.23 13.17
C ILE A 753 14.43 -39.72 12.58
N ILE A 754 15.35 -38.78 12.33
CA ILE A 754 16.71 -39.09 11.86
C ILE A 754 17.62 -39.26 13.07
N GLU A 755 18.20 -40.45 13.20
CA GLU A 755 19.08 -40.81 14.31
C GLU A 755 20.57 -40.55 13.98
N SER A 756 20.93 -40.55 12.69
CA SER A 756 22.31 -40.28 12.24
C SER A 756 22.39 -39.65 10.84
N GLY A 757 23.50 -38.95 10.56
CA GLY A 757 23.80 -38.48 9.21
C GLY A 757 23.98 -39.58 8.16
N ASN A 758 24.20 -40.83 8.59
CA ASN A 758 24.22 -41.98 7.68
C ASN A 758 22.82 -42.34 7.17
N ASP A 759 21.75 -42.05 7.91
CA ASP A 759 20.37 -42.28 7.47
C ASP A 759 20.01 -41.36 6.30
N ILE A 760 20.38 -40.09 6.39
CA ILE A 760 20.24 -39.13 5.29
C ILE A 760 21.03 -39.59 4.06
N ARG A 761 22.27 -40.05 4.24
CA ARG A 761 23.09 -40.57 3.14
C ARG A 761 22.49 -41.83 2.51
N ARG A 762 21.89 -42.71 3.31
CA ARG A 762 21.20 -43.93 2.84
C ARG A 762 19.93 -43.59 2.06
N ARG A 763 19.09 -42.69 2.57
CA ARG A 763 17.84 -42.25 1.90
C ARG A 763 18.12 -41.57 0.56
N ARG A 764 19.18 -40.74 0.45
CA ARG A 764 19.63 -40.20 -0.85
C ARG A 764 20.03 -41.26 -1.87
N LYS A 765 20.60 -42.39 -1.41
CA LYS A 765 20.94 -43.53 -2.29
C LYS A 765 19.68 -44.28 -2.74
N GLN A 766 18.67 -44.36 -1.88
CA GLN A 766 17.37 -44.99 -2.20
C GLN A 766 16.56 -44.15 -3.19
N ASP A 767 16.51 -42.82 -3.04
CA ASP A 767 15.83 -41.91 -3.97
C ASP A 767 16.50 -41.87 -5.37
N ASN A 768 17.80 -42.16 -5.45
CA ASN A 768 18.56 -42.24 -6.70
C ASN A 768 18.70 -43.68 -7.23
N SER A 769 17.86 -44.62 -6.79
CA SER A 769 17.93 -46.03 -7.18
C SER A 769 17.38 -46.33 -8.58
N LEU A 770 16.76 -45.35 -9.25
CA LEU A 770 16.12 -45.51 -10.55
C LEU A 770 16.92 -44.86 -11.68
N CYS A 771 17.06 -45.57 -12.80
CA CYS A 771 17.61 -45.00 -14.02
C CYS A 771 16.66 -43.96 -14.62
N TYR A 772 17.12 -42.72 -14.77
CA TYR A 772 16.30 -41.62 -15.25
C TYR A 772 15.81 -41.78 -16.70
N THR A 773 16.48 -42.62 -17.50
CA THR A 773 16.14 -42.82 -18.92
C THR A 773 15.14 -43.95 -19.17
N CYS A 774 15.19 -45.01 -18.35
CA CYS A 774 14.41 -46.23 -18.57
C CYS A 774 13.69 -46.72 -17.32
N SER A 775 13.76 -45.98 -16.22
CA SER A 775 13.17 -46.28 -14.91
C SER A 775 13.58 -47.62 -14.29
N ALA A 776 14.66 -48.23 -14.78
CA ALA A 776 15.17 -49.48 -14.21
C ALA A 776 15.74 -49.24 -12.81
N VAL A 777 15.33 -50.08 -11.85
CA VAL A 777 15.85 -50.10 -10.48
C VAL A 777 17.26 -50.70 -10.48
N GLY A 778 18.22 -50.03 -9.83
CA GLY A 778 19.56 -50.53 -9.61
C GLY A 778 19.56 -51.69 -8.61
N SER A 779 20.33 -52.73 -8.88
CA SER A 779 20.59 -53.84 -7.96
C SER A 779 22.03 -53.81 -7.46
N ASP A 780 22.36 -54.60 -6.44
CA ASP A 780 23.74 -54.70 -5.92
C ASP A 780 24.74 -55.20 -6.99
N GLU A 781 24.28 -56.01 -7.96
CA GLU A 781 25.09 -56.50 -9.08
C GLU A 781 25.21 -55.47 -10.23
N LYS A 782 24.23 -54.57 -10.40
CA LYS A 782 24.20 -53.52 -11.43
C LYS A 782 23.66 -52.21 -10.85
N PRO A 783 24.48 -51.46 -10.09
CA PRO A 783 24.05 -50.22 -9.48
C PRO A 783 23.89 -49.11 -10.53
N VAL A 784 22.86 -48.28 -10.37
CA VAL A 784 22.71 -47.05 -11.14
C VAL A 784 23.77 -46.03 -10.71
N LYS A 785 24.38 -45.36 -11.69
CA LYS A 785 25.44 -44.36 -11.47
C LYS A 785 24.89 -42.96 -11.60
N VAL A 786 25.06 -42.14 -10.55
CA VAL A 786 24.68 -40.73 -10.57
C VAL A 786 25.59 -39.92 -11.50
N CYS A 787 25.02 -38.93 -12.18
CA CYS A 787 25.77 -38.00 -13.01
C CYS A 787 26.84 -37.30 -12.15
N ALA A 788 28.11 -37.48 -12.49
CA ALA A 788 29.22 -36.91 -11.70
C ALA A 788 29.19 -35.37 -11.63
N LYS A 789 28.50 -34.72 -12.57
CA LYS A 789 28.49 -33.26 -12.71
C LYS A 789 27.42 -32.56 -11.88
N CYS A 790 26.16 -33.02 -11.96
CA CYS A 790 25.05 -32.43 -11.19
C CYS A 790 24.61 -33.28 -9.98
N GLN A 791 24.95 -34.57 -9.95
CA GLN A 791 24.52 -35.56 -8.93
C GLN A 791 22.99 -35.67 -8.71
N VAL A 792 22.18 -35.18 -9.66
CA VAL A 792 20.71 -35.14 -9.56
C VAL A 792 20.02 -36.29 -10.29
N VAL A 793 20.64 -36.85 -11.32
CA VAL A 793 20.07 -37.93 -12.15
C VAL A 793 20.99 -39.15 -12.14
N ALA A 794 20.40 -40.35 -12.13
CA ALA A 794 21.12 -41.62 -12.14
C ALA A 794 20.85 -42.41 -13.43
N TYR A 795 21.84 -43.18 -13.89
CA TYR A 795 21.74 -43.99 -15.11
C TYR A 795 22.20 -45.43 -14.86
N CYS A 796 21.44 -46.41 -15.35
CA CYS A 796 21.82 -47.83 -15.27
C CYS A 796 22.97 -48.19 -16.24
N SER A 797 23.18 -47.39 -17.29
CA SER A 797 24.24 -47.63 -18.28
C SER A 797 24.67 -46.34 -18.98
N LYS A 798 25.83 -46.40 -19.65
CA LYS A 798 26.36 -45.27 -20.44
C LYS A 798 25.47 -44.96 -21.64
N GLU A 799 24.81 -45.96 -22.21
CA GLU A 799 23.87 -45.81 -23.32
C GLU A 799 22.62 -45.01 -22.89
N CYS A 800 22.08 -45.30 -21.71
CA CYS A 800 20.99 -44.50 -21.12
C CYS A 800 21.42 -43.05 -20.87
N GLN A 801 22.62 -42.85 -20.33
CA GLN A 801 23.17 -41.51 -20.17
C GLN A 801 23.28 -40.76 -21.51
N ILE A 802 23.84 -41.38 -22.56
CA ILE A 802 24.00 -40.77 -23.89
C ILE A 802 22.63 -40.43 -24.49
N ARG A 803 21.64 -41.32 -24.36
CA ARG A 803 20.28 -41.10 -24.86
C ARG A 803 19.59 -39.91 -24.17
N HIS A 804 19.85 -39.72 -22.88
CA HIS A 804 19.31 -38.58 -22.14
C HIS A 804 20.15 -37.30 -22.27
N TRP A 805 21.44 -37.42 -22.62
CA TRP A 805 22.39 -36.31 -22.60
C TRP A 805 21.96 -35.07 -23.39
N PRO A 806 21.36 -35.15 -24.61
CA PRO A 806 20.89 -33.96 -25.33
C PRO A 806 19.86 -33.13 -24.54
N LYS A 807 19.05 -33.78 -23.70
CA LYS A 807 18.03 -33.13 -22.85
C LYS A 807 18.55 -32.75 -21.46
N HIS A 808 19.56 -33.48 -20.98
CA HIS A 808 20.17 -33.24 -19.67
C HIS A 808 21.28 -32.19 -19.69
N LYS A 809 22.00 -32.05 -20.80
CA LYS A 809 23.23 -31.23 -20.89
C LYS A 809 22.96 -29.82 -20.39
N GLU A 810 22.02 -29.10 -20.99
CA GLU A 810 21.72 -27.71 -20.62
C GLU A 810 21.41 -27.52 -19.10
N PRO A 811 20.43 -28.23 -18.49
CA PRO A 811 20.20 -28.14 -17.04
C PRO A 811 21.34 -28.70 -16.17
N CYS A 812 22.18 -29.59 -16.70
CA CYS A 812 23.40 -30.06 -16.01
C CYS A 812 24.44 -28.94 -15.88
N PHE A 813 24.54 -28.04 -16.86
CA PHE A 813 25.47 -26.90 -16.86
C PHE A 813 24.96 -25.72 -16.01
N THR A 814 23.64 -25.48 -15.91
CA THR A 814 23.05 -24.40 -15.07
C THR A 814 23.32 -24.56 -13.57
N SER A 815 23.78 -25.75 -13.14
CA SER A 815 24.09 -26.05 -11.74
C SER A 815 25.49 -25.59 -11.26
N GLN A 816 26.29 -24.91 -12.10
CA GLN A 816 27.73 -24.79 -11.89
C GLN A 816 28.35 -23.39 -11.78
N ASP A 817 27.61 -22.29 -11.87
CA ASP A 817 28.27 -20.98 -11.97
C ASP A 817 28.74 -20.37 -10.63
N SER A 818 28.52 -21.05 -9.49
CA SER A 818 29.10 -20.63 -8.20
C SER A 818 29.24 -21.78 -7.18
N GLN A 819 30.16 -21.63 -6.22
CA GLN A 819 30.27 -22.52 -5.05
C GLN A 819 28.95 -22.61 -4.27
N ARG A 820 28.22 -21.50 -4.16
CA ARG A 820 26.91 -21.41 -3.50
C ARG A 820 25.82 -22.22 -4.21
N SER A 821 25.87 -22.36 -5.52
CA SER A 821 24.93 -23.21 -6.29
C SER A 821 25.09 -24.71 -5.95
N LYS A 822 26.34 -25.17 -5.76
CA LYS A 822 26.62 -26.56 -5.34
C LYS A 822 26.16 -26.83 -3.91
N GLU A 823 26.33 -25.85 -3.04
CA GLU A 823 25.87 -25.92 -1.65
C GLU A 823 24.35 -25.92 -1.56
N LEU A 824 23.66 -25.06 -2.32
CA LEU A 824 22.20 -25.08 -2.42
C LEU A 824 21.70 -26.47 -2.85
N ALA A 825 22.25 -27.04 -3.95
CA ALA A 825 21.85 -28.36 -4.41
C ALA A 825 22.10 -29.45 -3.36
N LYS A 826 23.22 -29.37 -2.63
CA LYS A 826 23.50 -30.25 -1.51
C LYS A 826 22.44 -30.11 -0.42
N PHE A 827 22.18 -28.90 0.08
CA PHE A 827 21.20 -28.69 1.15
C PHE A 827 19.80 -29.14 0.77
N VAL A 828 19.34 -28.86 -0.45
CA VAL A 828 18.04 -29.33 -0.95
C VAL A 828 17.95 -30.84 -0.92
N ASN A 829 19.00 -31.56 -1.36
CA ASN A 829 19.02 -33.01 -1.30
C ASN A 829 19.00 -33.55 0.14
N ASN A 830 19.53 -32.79 1.10
CA ASN A 830 19.56 -33.17 2.52
C ASN A 830 18.19 -32.95 3.16
N ILE A 831 17.54 -31.82 2.86
CA ILE A 831 16.17 -31.50 3.32
C ILE A 831 15.19 -32.54 2.76
N MET A 832 15.23 -32.81 1.46
CA MET A 832 14.32 -33.77 0.81
C MET A 832 14.48 -35.20 1.34
N ALA A 833 15.70 -35.58 1.73
CA ALA A 833 15.98 -36.90 2.33
C ALA A 833 15.65 -36.99 3.82
N ASN A 834 15.22 -35.88 4.45
CA ASN A 834 14.89 -35.81 5.87
C ASN A 834 13.36 -35.85 6.07
N PRO A 835 12.77 -36.99 6.47
CA PRO A 835 11.32 -37.13 6.61
C PRO A 835 10.74 -36.17 7.65
N GLN A 836 11.45 -35.92 8.76
CA GLN A 836 10.99 -34.97 9.78
C GLN A 836 10.85 -33.55 9.22
N LEU A 837 11.87 -33.06 8.51
CA LEU A 837 11.81 -31.72 7.92
C LEU A 837 10.75 -31.66 6.80
N MET A 838 10.60 -32.76 6.06
CA MET A 838 9.60 -32.87 4.99
C MET A 838 8.16 -32.90 5.51
N ASP A 839 7.88 -33.55 6.64
CA ASP A 839 6.53 -33.55 7.22
C ASP A 839 6.12 -32.13 7.65
N TYR A 840 7.01 -31.40 8.35
CA TYR A 840 6.76 -29.99 8.70
C TYR A 840 6.57 -29.13 7.45
N PHE A 841 7.37 -29.39 6.42
CA PHE A 841 7.33 -28.66 5.18
C PHE A 841 6.05 -28.90 4.36
N GLU A 842 5.63 -30.16 4.25
CA GLU A 842 4.44 -30.58 3.52
C GLU A 842 3.18 -30.09 4.24
N LEU A 843 3.14 -30.14 5.57
CA LEU A 843 2.06 -29.53 6.36
C LEU A 843 1.99 -28.02 6.16
N ALA A 844 3.12 -27.32 6.20
CA ALA A 844 3.16 -25.88 5.90
C ALA A 844 2.68 -25.59 4.47
N THR A 845 3.00 -26.45 3.51
CA THR A 845 2.56 -26.35 2.11
C THR A 845 1.05 -26.58 1.97
N ILE A 846 0.50 -27.61 2.63
CA ILE A 846 -0.93 -27.91 2.64
C ILE A 846 -1.72 -26.69 3.18
N LEU A 847 -1.29 -26.16 4.32
CA LEU A 847 -1.96 -25.07 5.01
C LEU A 847 -1.81 -23.73 4.28
N SER A 848 -0.66 -23.47 3.63
CA SER A 848 -0.42 -22.21 2.89
C SER A 848 -1.00 -22.18 1.48
N GLN A 849 -1.32 -23.32 0.86
CA GLN A 849 -1.93 -23.41 -0.47
C GLN A 849 -3.39 -23.85 -0.42
N ASP A 850 -3.94 -24.04 0.78
CA ASP A 850 -5.28 -24.58 1.02
C ASP A 850 -5.56 -25.87 0.22
N LEU A 851 -4.59 -26.78 0.19
CA LEU A 851 -4.72 -28.06 -0.54
C LEU A 851 -5.76 -28.99 0.08
N ILE A 852 -6.26 -28.67 1.28
CA ILE A 852 -7.37 -29.34 1.94
C ILE A 852 -8.66 -29.15 1.14
N ASN A 853 -8.95 -27.90 0.76
CA ASN A 853 -10.18 -27.55 0.04
C ASN A 853 -9.98 -27.53 -1.48
N SER A 854 -8.75 -27.27 -1.93
CA SER A 854 -8.40 -27.13 -3.36
C SER A 854 -7.22 -28.03 -3.76
N PRO A 855 -7.41 -29.37 -3.84
CA PRO A 855 -6.35 -30.29 -4.20
C PRO A 855 -5.90 -30.10 -5.67
N ALA A 856 -4.58 -30.02 -5.87
CA ALA A 856 -3.95 -29.81 -7.16
C ALA A 856 -3.58 -31.16 -7.81
N ILE A 857 -4.60 -31.85 -8.33
CA ILE A 857 -4.49 -33.20 -8.92
C ILE A 857 -4.07 -33.11 -10.39
N ASP A 858 -4.84 -32.37 -11.20
CA ASP A 858 -4.68 -32.31 -12.66
C ASP A 858 -3.64 -31.29 -13.12
N LYS A 859 -3.11 -30.47 -12.20
CA LYS A 859 -2.11 -29.43 -12.46
C LYS A 859 -1.11 -29.32 -11.32
N PRO A 860 0.16 -28.94 -11.58
CA PRO A 860 1.11 -28.67 -10.51
C PRO A 860 0.70 -27.46 -9.67
N PHE A 861 0.69 -27.61 -8.35
CA PHE A 861 0.86 -26.45 -7.48
C PHE A 861 2.35 -26.04 -7.46
N LEU A 862 2.63 -24.75 -7.27
CA LEU A 862 3.99 -24.21 -7.32
C LEU A 862 4.33 -23.54 -6.00
N MET A 863 5.51 -23.86 -5.46
CA MET A 863 5.91 -23.38 -4.14
C MET A 863 7.40 -23.06 -4.11
N SER A 864 7.78 -22.02 -3.37
CA SER A 864 9.17 -21.56 -3.24
C SER A 864 9.61 -21.55 -1.79
N MET A 865 10.70 -22.25 -1.50
CA MET A 865 11.40 -22.21 -0.22
C MET A 865 12.67 -21.36 -0.35
N HIS A 866 12.77 -20.33 0.48
CA HIS A 866 13.95 -19.48 0.52
C HIS A 866 14.84 -19.81 1.73
N LEU A 867 16.11 -20.13 1.48
CA LEU A 867 17.11 -20.51 2.47
C LEU A 867 18.09 -19.37 2.80
N SER A 868 18.61 -19.36 4.02
CA SER A 868 19.78 -18.56 4.44
C SER A 868 20.73 -19.40 5.28
N ILE A 869 21.95 -18.88 5.49
CA ILE A 869 22.90 -19.43 6.45
C ILE A 869 22.98 -18.47 7.63
N ASP A 870 22.67 -18.97 8.82
CA ASP A 870 22.73 -18.24 10.09
C ASP A 870 23.84 -18.81 10.97
N PRO A 871 24.47 -18.03 11.87
CA PRO A 871 25.39 -18.55 12.88
C PRO A 871 24.77 -19.68 13.72
N GLU A 872 25.55 -20.69 14.08
CA GLU A 872 25.09 -21.77 14.96
C GLU A 872 24.74 -21.28 16.37
N ASP A 873 25.49 -20.29 16.85
CA ASP A 873 25.27 -19.67 18.15
C ASP A 873 24.47 -18.36 18.00
N ILE A 874 23.41 -18.24 18.80
CA ILE A 874 22.61 -17.02 18.87
C ILE A 874 23.42 -15.82 19.39
N VAL A 875 24.49 -16.06 20.15
CA VAL A 875 25.43 -15.03 20.61
C VAL A 875 26.21 -14.45 19.42
N ASP A 876 26.63 -15.30 18.47
CA ASP A 876 27.28 -14.84 17.24
C ASP A 876 26.32 -14.04 16.37
N PHE A 877 25.05 -14.44 16.32
CA PHE A 877 24.00 -13.67 15.65
C PHE A 877 23.82 -12.28 16.29
N ALA A 878 23.81 -12.20 17.63
CA ALA A 878 23.71 -10.94 18.37
C ALA A 878 24.95 -10.05 18.18
N ARG A 879 26.15 -10.66 18.12
CA ARG A 879 27.43 -10.00 17.83
C ARG A 879 27.46 -9.38 16.44
N LEU A 880 27.04 -10.12 15.40
CA LEU A 880 26.93 -9.59 14.04
C LEU A 880 25.92 -8.44 13.94
N ARG A 881 24.94 -8.41 14.85
CA ARG A 881 24.00 -7.30 15.06
C ARG A 881 24.54 -6.19 15.97
N GLY A 882 25.83 -6.15 16.31
CA GLY A 882 26.41 -5.06 17.10
C GLY A 882 25.85 -4.89 18.52
N ARG A 883 25.15 -5.89 19.06
CA ARG A 883 24.55 -5.87 20.40
C ARG A 883 25.54 -6.28 21.52
N ILE A 884 26.71 -6.79 21.15
CA ILE A 884 27.79 -7.21 22.05
C ILE A 884 29.10 -6.58 21.54
N ALA A 885 29.89 -5.97 22.44
CA ALA A 885 31.14 -5.30 22.09
C ALA A 885 32.23 -6.30 21.63
N SER A 886 33.01 -5.95 20.62
CA SER A 886 34.04 -6.80 20.00
C SER A 886 35.29 -7.04 20.88
N SER A 887 35.37 -6.43 22.06
CA SER A 887 36.56 -6.45 22.92
C SER A 887 36.74 -7.71 23.77
N ASP A 888 35.73 -8.58 23.87
CA ASP A 888 35.70 -9.67 24.87
C ASP A 888 36.09 -11.06 24.36
N ILE A 889 36.57 -11.23 23.12
CA ILE A 889 37.10 -12.53 22.66
C ILE A 889 38.38 -12.37 21.84
N THR A 890 39.40 -13.10 22.28
CA THR A 890 40.67 -13.34 21.59
C THR A 890 40.46 -14.25 20.39
N ASP A 891 41.00 -13.80 19.24
CA ASP A 891 41.18 -14.52 17.97
C ASP A 891 40.13 -14.22 16.87
N SER A 892 40.37 -13.12 16.13
CA SER A 892 39.60 -12.67 14.97
C SER A 892 39.81 -13.51 13.71
N SER A 893 40.38 -14.72 13.82
CA SER A 893 40.78 -15.57 12.69
C SER A 893 39.88 -16.80 12.47
N THR A 894 38.98 -17.12 13.39
CA THR A 894 38.08 -18.28 13.27
C THR A 894 36.80 -17.93 12.52
N LYS A 895 36.60 -18.56 11.35
CA LYS A 895 35.37 -18.42 10.56
C LYS A 895 34.16 -18.91 11.36
N ILE A 896 33.07 -18.14 11.33
CA ILE A 896 31.81 -18.49 12.01
C ILE A 896 31.18 -19.69 11.31
N LYS A 897 30.92 -20.76 12.08
CA LYS A 897 30.08 -21.86 11.59
C LYS A 897 28.64 -21.39 11.48
N GLY A 898 27.95 -21.82 10.44
CA GLY A 898 26.55 -21.53 10.22
C GLY A 898 25.71 -22.76 9.90
N MET A 899 24.41 -22.57 9.97
CA MET A 899 23.37 -23.57 9.73
C MET A 899 22.33 -23.02 8.75
N VAL A 900 21.77 -23.91 7.93
CA VAL A 900 20.68 -23.55 7.03
C VAL A 900 19.44 -23.20 7.83
N GLN A 901 18.78 -22.11 7.46
CA GLN A 901 17.50 -21.69 8.02
C GLN A 901 16.53 -21.28 6.91
N VAL A 902 15.25 -21.54 7.10
CA VAL A 902 14.19 -21.18 6.15
C VAL A 902 13.72 -19.75 6.44
N ASN A 903 13.99 -18.84 5.52
CA ASN A 903 13.58 -17.44 5.59
C ASN A 903 12.13 -17.23 5.19
N ASN A 904 11.62 -17.98 4.21
CA ASN A 904 10.21 -17.91 3.85
C ASN A 904 9.75 -19.12 3.04
N LEU A 905 8.45 -19.35 3.08
CA LEU A 905 7.72 -20.25 2.19
C LEU A 905 6.59 -19.46 1.54
N PHE A 906 6.46 -19.51 0.22
CA PHE A 906 5.44 -18.75 -0.50
C PHE A 906 5.04 -19.42 -1.82
N ALA A 907 3.76 -19.24 -2.18
CA ALA A 907 3.22 -19.66 -3.47
C ALA A 907 4.09 -19.07 -4.58
N ALA A 908 4.60 -19.90 -5.48
CA ALA A 908 5.61 -19.46 -6.43
C ALA A 908 5.06 -19.30 -7.84
N GLY A 909 5.30 -18.15 -8.46
CA GLY A 909 5.55 -18.15 -9.90
C GLY A 909 6.89 -18.85 -10.19
N TYR A 910 7.09 -19.43 -11.40
CA TYR A 910 8.40 -19.91 -11.83
C TYR A 910 9.45 -18.81 -11.66
N PRO A 911 10.58 -19.12 -11.03
CA PRO A 911 11.58 -18.10 -10.70
C PRO A 911 12.29 -17.45 -11.90
N GLY A 912 12.01 -17.85 -13.15
CA GLY A 912 12.75 -17.37 -14.32
C GLY A 912 14.19 -17.90 -14.36
N GLY A 913 14.73 -18.17 -15.56
CA GLY A 913 16.09 -18.71 -15.74
C GLY A 913 16.23 -19.59 -16.98
N SER A 914 17.44 -20.11 -17.23
CA SER A 914 17.77 -20.92 -18.43
C SER A 914 17.11 -22.31 -18.47
N VAL A 915 16.09 -22.57 -17.65
CA VAL A 915 15.37 -23.85 -17.64
C VAL A 915 14.10 -23.69 -18.46
N ASN A 916 13.96 -24.45 -19.54
CA ASN A 916 12.75 -24.44 -20.36
C ASN A 916 11.53 -24.90 -19.53
N GLU A 917 10.42 -24.14 -19.58
CA GLU A 917 9.14 -24.43 -18.93
C GLU A 917 8.63 -25.85 -19.25
N GLU A 918 8.84 -26.29 -20.49
CA GLU A 918 8.50 -27.63 -20.96
C GLU A 918 9.28 -28.72 -20.21
N SER A 919 10.53 -28.44 -19.83
CA SER A 919 11.38 -29.38 -19.09
C SER A 919 10.87 -29.58 -17.67
N MET A 920 10.36 -28.54 -17.01
CA MET A 920 9.80 -28.65 -15.66
C MET A 920 8.44 -29.35 -15.65
N LEU A 921 7.56 -29.00 -16.58
CA LEU A 921 6.27 -29.68 -16.73
C LEU A 921 6.47 -31.17 -17.04
N ARG A 922 7.55 -31.53 -17.73
CA ARG A 922 7.93 -32.93 -17.93
C ARG A 922 8.31 -33.65 -16.63
N HIS A 923 9.02 -33.00 -15.71
CA HIS A 923 9.34 -33.58 -14.39
C HIS A 923 8.08 -33.79 -13.55
N TRP A 924 7.15 -32.83 -13.58
CA TRP A 924 5.86 -32.97 -12.92
C TRP A 924 5.02 -34.11 -13.52
N ARG A 925 4.87 -34.16 -14.86
CA ARG A 925 4.11 -35.23 -15.55
C ARG A 925 4.66 -36.62 -15.22
N LEU A 926 5.99 -36.76 -15.13
CA LEU A 926 6.62 -38.03 -14.76
C LEU A 926 6.28 -38.43 -13.32
N MET A 927 6.32 -37.49 -12.38
CA MET A 927 5.97 -37.75 -10.98
C MET A 927 4.48 -38.06 -10.82
N ARG A 928 3.60 -37.32 -11.51
CA ARG A 928 2.16 -37.57 -11.57
C ARG A 928 1.87 -38.99 -12.08
N ALA A 929 2.45 -39.36 -13.23
CA ALA A 929 2.31 -40.71 -13.78
C ALA A 929 2.87 -41.79 -12.84
N THR A 930 3.96 -41.52 -12.13
CA THR A 930 4.52 -42.46 -11.14
C THR A 930 3.57 -42.64 -9.95
N ALA A 931 2.99 -41.55 -9.45
CA ALA A 931 2.00 -41.59 -8.38
C ALA A 931 0.71 -42.31 -8.83
N ASP A 932 0.24 -42.07 -10.05
CA ASP A 932 -0.93 -42.74 -10.62
C ASP A 932 -0.72 -44.25 -10.75
N ASN A 933 0.43 -44.66 -11.30
CA ASN A 933 0.82 -46.07 -11.41
C ASN A 933 1.01 -46.75 -10.05
N SER A 934 1.25 -45.97 -9.00
CA SER A 934 1.38 -46.47 -7.62
C SER A 934 0.05 -46.42 -6.83
N GLY A 935 -1.06 -46.03 -7.47
CA GLY A 935 -2.39 -45.98 -6.86
C GLY A 935 -2.73 -44.69 -6.12
N PHE A 936 -1.90 -43.64 -6.23
CA PHE A 936 -2.07 -42.35 -5.53
C PHE A 936 -2.72 -41.28 -6.42
N THR A 937 -3.77 -41.64 -7.16
CA THR A 937 -4.38 -40.77 -8.20
C THR A 937 -5.06 -39.51 -7.66
N SER A 938 -5.45 -39.49 -6.38
CA SER A 938 -6.14 -38.37 -5.73
C SER A 938 -5.22 -37.39 -5.00
N GLU A 939 -3.92 -37.67 -4.95
CA GLU A 939 -2.97 -36.85 -4.18
C GLU A 939 -2.43 -35.69 -4.98
N SER A 940 -2.18 -34.55 -4.34
CA SER A 940 -1.63 -33.38 -5.05
C SER A 940 -0.14 -33.57 -5.36
N VAL A 941 0.28 -33.21 -6.56
CA VAL A 941 1.71 -33.21 -6.96
C VAL A 941 2.08 -31.80 -7.39
N GLY A 942 3.11 -31.23 -6.79
CA GLY A 942 3.57 -29.86 -7.05
C GLY A 942 5.03 -29.80 -7.48
N LEU A 943 5.47 -28.60 -7.84
CA LEU A 943 6.86 -28.27 -8.12
C LEU A 943 7.38 -27.28 -7.07
N MET A 944 8.47 -27.68 -6.42
CA MET A 944 9.17 -26.91 -5.40
C MET A 944 10.37 -26.20 -6.00
N PHE A 945 10.54 -24.92 -5.69
CA PHE A 945 11.71 -24.13 -6.04
C PHE A 945 12.49 -23.75 -4.78
N PHE A 946 13.75 -24.10 -4.72
CA PHE A 946 14.63 -23.75 -3.63
C PHE A 946 15.58 -22.66 -4.06
N THR A 947 15.61 -21.57 -3.30
CA THR A 947 16.49 -20.41 -3.49
C THR A 947 17.31 -20.17 -2.24
N MET A 948 18.44 -19.46 -2.35
CA MET A 948 19.28 -19.14 -1.20
C MET A 948 19.91 -17.76 -1.36
N ASN A 949 20.12 -17.07 -0.24
CA ASN A 949 20.85 -15.79 -0.23
C ASN A 949 22.17 -15.93 -0.99
N ASN A 950 22.49 -14.91 -1.82
CA ASN A 950 23.74 -14.83 -2.59
C ASN A 950 23.93 -15.98 -3.61
N CYS A 951 22.87 -16.71 -3.95
CA CYS A 951 22.86 -17.73 -5.00
C CYS A 951 22.05 -17.24 -6.21
N LYS A 952 22.67 -17.15 -7.38
CA LYS A 952 22.02 -16.68 -8.64
C LYS A 952 21.17 -17.76 -9.32
N THR A 953 21.17 -18.98 -8.79
CA THR A 953 20.48 -20.15 -9.35
C THR A 953 19.48 -20.69 -8.34
N PHE A 954 18.43 -21.36 -8.81
CA PHE A 954 17.48 -22.10 -7.98
C PHE A 954 17.54 -23.60 -8.29
N VAL A 955 17.01 -24.43 -7.39
CA VAL A 955 16.87 -25.87 -7.59
C VAL A 955 15.39 -26.22 -7.62
N ALA A 956 14.92 -26.90 -8.66
CA ALA A 956 13.53 -27.35 -8.78
C ALA A 956 13.37 -28.84 -8.45
N ARG A 957 12.36 -29.22 -7.67
CA ARG A 957 12.04 -30.62 -7.31
C ARG A 957 10.53 -30.87 -7.32
N PRO A 958 10.03 -31.95 -7.95
CA PRO A 958 8.63 -32.34 -7.78
C PRO A 958 8.40 -32.90 -6.37
N ILE A 959 7.24 -32.62 -5.79
CA ILE A 959 6.83 -33.10 -4.47
C ILE A 959 5.40 -33.64 -4.54
N ARG A 960 5.13 -34.76 -3.87
CA ARG A 960 3.80 -35.35 -3.72
C ARG A 960 3.34 -35.09 -2.29
N ILE A 961 2.11 -34.63 -2.13
CA ILE A 961 1.50 -34.41 -0.81
C ILE A 961 0.78 -35.69 -0.37
N PRO A 962 1.26 -36.39 0.67
CA PRO A 962 0.64 -37.63 1.12
C PRO A 962 -0.74 -37.39 1.74
N SER A 963 -1.71 -38.27 1.46
CA SER A 963 -3.06 -38.19 2.04
C SER A 963 -3.06 -38.21 3.57
N SER A 964 -2.10 -38.91 4.18
CA SER A 964 -1.94 -38.97 5.64
C SER A 964 -1.66 -37.61 6.27
N LEU A 965 -0.81 -36.79 5.64
CA LEU A 965 -0.52 -35.43 6.12
C LEU A 965 -1.69 -34.47 5.80
N LEU A 966 -2.40 -34.70 4.70
CA LEU A 966 -3.62 -33.97 4.38
C LEU A 966 -4.68 -34.18 5.47
N ASP A 967 -4.85 -35.40 5.97
CA ASP A 967 -5.80 -35.72 7.04
C ASP A 967 -5.37 -35.16 8.41
N ILE A 968 -4.07 -35.10 8.68
CA ILE A 968 -3.55 -34.39 9.86
C ILE A 968 -3.85 -32.90 9.77
N ALA A 969 -3.58 -32.28 8.62
CA ALA A 969 -3.83 -30.86 8.39
C ALA A 969 -5.32 -30.50 8.43
N LYS A 970 -6.22 -31.36 7.93
CA LYS A 970 -7.68 -31.19 8.03
C LYS A 970 -8.17 -31.04 9.47
N ASN A 971 -7.58 -31.81 10.38
CA ASN A 971 -7.95 -31.78 11.80
C ASN A 971 -7.17 -30.70 12.57
N ALA A 972 -6.06 -30.21 12.01
CA ALA A 972 -5.15 -29.20 12.55
C ALA A 972 -4.91 -29.30 14.08
N PRO A 973 -4.62 -30.49 14.64
CA PRO A 973 -4.48 -30.63 16.08
C PRO A 973 -3.26 -29.83 16.56
N PRO A 974 -3.35 -29.11 17.70
CA PRO A 974 -2.18 -28.46 18.27
C PRO A 974 -1.13 -29.51 18.63
N PHE A 975 0.15 -29.17 18.50
CA PHE A 975 1.25 -30.08 18.78
C PHE A 975 2.27 -29.46 19.73
N GLU A 976 2.95 -30.31 20.51
CA GLU A 976 4.03 -29.87 21.37
C GLU A 976 5.27 -29.57 20.55
N GLN A 977 5.71 -28.32 20.60
CA GLN A 977 6.91 -27.84 19.96
C GLN A 977 7.99 -27.58 21.01
N MET A 978 9.17 -28.16 20.79
CA MET A 978 10.37 -27.80 21.52
C MET A 978 10.84 -26.41 21.08
N MET A 979 11.05 -25.52 22.03
CA MET A 979 11.57 -24.18 21.81
C MET A 979 13.10 -24.19 21.89
N ALA A 980 13.76 -23.19 21.31
CA ALA A 980 15.22 -23.07 21.33
C ALA A 980 15.83 -22.96 22.75
N ASN A 981 15.03 -22.60 23.76
CA ASN A 981 15.44 -22.55 25.17
C ASN A 981 15.25 -23.89 25.92
N GLY A 982 14.90 -24.98 25.22
CA GLY A 982 14.68 -26.31 25.79
C GLY A 982 13.31 -26.52 26.45
N THR A 983 12.39 -25.55 26.37
CA THR A 983 11.01 -25.70 26.88
C THR A 983 10.09 -26.27 25.81
N CYS A 984 9.15 -27.15 26.19
CA CYS A 984 8.08 -27.57 25.29
C CYS A 984 6.86 -26.66 25.46
N ARG A 985 6.25 -26.25 24.35
CA ARG A 985 5.01 -25.48 24.33
C ARG A 985 4.01 -26.12 23.38
N LEU A 986 2.75 -26.19 23.79
CA LEU A 986 1.66 -26.56 22.91
C LEU A 986 1.40 -25.41 21.93
N ARG A 987 1.42 -25.70 20.63
CA ARG A 987 1.31 -24.70 19.57
C ARG A 987 0.21 -25.09 18.57
N PRO A 988 -0.52 -24.11 18.01
CA PRO A 988 -1.49 -24.38 16.96
C PRO A 988 -0.81 -24.93 15.70
N MET A 989 -1.51 -25.79 14.96
CA MET A 989 -1.02 -26.29 13.67
C MET A 989 -1.36 -25.31 12.56
N ASP A 990 -0.53 -24.29 12.42
CA ASP A 990 -0.55 -23.34 11.32
C ASP A 990 0.77 -23.41 10.52
N ALA A 991 0.77 -22.85 9.29
CA ALA A 991 1.93 -22.91 8.41
C ALA A 991 3.19 -22.27 9.03
N TRP A 992 3.04 -21.21 9.84
CA TRP A 992 4.16 -20.53 10.48
C TRP A 992 4.76 -21.34 11.61
N THR A 993 3.92 -21.93 12.45
CA THR A 993 4.35 -22.83 13.52
C THR A 993 5.07 -24.06 12.94
N CYS A 994 4.60 -24.62 11.82
CA CYS A 994 5.29 -25.70 11.12
C CYS A 994 6.69 -25.28 10.61
N ILE A 995 6.83 -24.07 10.05
CA ILE A 995 8.13 -23.55 9.60
C ILE A 995 9.05 -23.21 10.78
N GLU A 996 8.52 -22.66 11.87
CA GLU A 996 9.27 -22.41 13.10
C GLU A 996 9.77 -23.72 13.71
N ALA A 997 8.94 -24.78 13.71
CA ALA A 997 9.32 -26.11 14.18
C ALA A 997 10.38 -26.77 13.30
N LEU A 998 10.30 -26.60 11.97
CA LEU A 998 11.34 -27.01 11.03
C LEU A 998 12.67 -26.31 11.35
N ASN A 999 12.68 -24.99 11.45
CA ASN A 999 13.87 -24.20 11.75
C ASN A 999 14.45 -24.55 13.13
N THR A 1000 13.59 -24.73 14.14
CA THR A 1000 14.01 -25.13 15.49
C THR A 1000 14.61 -26.53 15.51
N SER A 1001 14.07 -27.46 14.72
CA SER A 1001 14.65 -28.80 14.56
C SER A 1001 16.07 -28.74 14.01
N ILE A 1002 16.35 -27.83 13.06
CA ILE A 1002 17.71 -27.63 12.53
C ILE A 1002 18.63 -27.03 13.61
N ARG A 1003 18.13 -26.08 14.41
CA ARG A 1003 18.92 -25.44 15.48
C ARG A 1003 19.38 -26.44 16.54
N LEU A 1004 18.46 -27.32 16.95
CA LEU A 1004 18.70 -28.33 18.00
C LEU A 1004 19.60 -29.49 17.53
N ASP A 1005 19.83 -29.64 16.22
CA ASP A 1005 20.73 -30.66 15.67
C ASP A 1005 22.21 -30.23 15.75
N HIS A 1006 22.74 -30.17 16.97
CA HIS A 1006 24.13 -29.77 17.23
C HIS A 1006 25.17 -30.76 16.68
N GLU A 1007 24.79 -32.02 16.47
CA GLU A 1007 25.65 -33.08 15.95
C GLU A 1007 25.72 -33.13 14.40
N ASP A 1008 25.07 -32.18 13.71
CA ASP A 1008 24.94 -32.14 12.25
C ASP A 1008 24.40 -33.44 11.64
N ARG A 1009 23.46 -34.13 12.32
CA ARG A 1009 22.83 -35.35 11.80
C ARG A 1009 22.03 -35.07 10.53
N PHE A 1010 21.51 -33.86 10.35
CA PHE A 1010 20.79 -33.44 9.15
C PHE A 1010 21.72 -33.01 8.01
N LEU A 1011 23.03 -32.85 8.29
CA LEU A 1011 24.05 -32.40 7.33
C LEU A 1011 23.73 -31.00 6.75
N LEU A 1012 23.24 -30.08 7.58
CA LEU A 1012 22.76 -28.74 7.20
C LEU A 1012 23.65 -27.60 7.73
N ARG A 1013 24.87 -27.91 8.16
CA ARG A 1013 25.86 -26.93 8.64
C ARG A 1013 26.96 -26.66 7.60
N THR A 1014 27.48 -25.44 7.58
CA THR A 1014 28.54 -24.96 6.68
C THR A 1014 29.24 -23.72 7.24
N GLU A 1015 30.41 -23.36 6.73
CA GLU A 1015 31.03 -22.06 7.06
C GLU A 1015 30.18 -20.89 6.51
N MET A 1016 30.05 -19.82 7.30
CA MET A 1016 29.47 -18.57 6.84
C MET A 1016 30.41 -17.83 5.90
N THR A 1017 29.84 -17.07 4.96
CA THR A 1017 30.59 -16.14 4.11
C THR A 1017 30.36 -14.71 4.57
N ASP A 1018 31.29 -13.81 4.24
CA ASP A 1018 31.15 -12.37 4.50
C ASP A 1018 29.82 -11.79 3.99
N ALA A 1019 29.30 -12.36 2.89
CA ALA A 1019 28.04 -11.93 2.31
C ALA A 1019 26.81 -12.36 3.14
N ASP A 1020 26.91 -13.42 3.95
CA ASP A 1020 25.85 -13.82 4.88
C ASP A 1020 25.90 -12.96 6.15
N GLU A 1021 27.12 -12.71 6.66
CA GLU A 1021 27.36 -11.84 7.81
C GLU A 1021 26.83 -10.42 7.56
N LYS A 1022 27.09 -9.86 6.37
CA LYS A 1022 26.58 -8.54 5.96
C LYS A 1022 25.06 -8.45 5.96
N VAL A 1023 24.34 -9.50 5.57
CA VAL A 1023 22.87 -9.51 5.59
C VAL A 1023 22.36 -9.37 7.04
N ILE A 1024 23.04 -10.00 7.99
CA ILE A 1024 22.71 -9.93 9.42
C ILE A 1024 23.09 -8.54 9.99
N GLN A 1025 24.26 -8.01 9.65
CA GLN A 1025 24.71 -6.68 10.05
C GLN A 1025 23.76 -5.57 9.57
N ASN A 1026 23.36 -5.63 8.29
CA ASN A 1026 22.48 -4.65 7.67
C ASN A 1026 21.03 -4.71 8.18
N SER A 1027 20.67 -5.73 8.97
CA SER A 1027 19.32 -5.87 9.53
C SER A 1027 18.92 -4.77 10.51
N ILE A 1028 19.86 -3.94 10.98
CA ILE A 1028 19.62 -2.88 11.98
C ILE A 1028 19.48 -1.49 11.35
N ALA A 1029 20.16 -1.24 10.24
CA ALA A 1029 20.17 0.07 9.62
C ALA A 1029 18.83 0.35 8.92
N ASP A 1030 18.25 1.53 9.17
CA ASP A 1030 17.05 2.02 8.48
C ASP A 1030 17.29 2.25 6.98
N GLY A 1031 18.54 2.49 6.57
CA GLY A 1031 18.94 2.72 5.18
C GLY A 1031 18.97 1.49 4.27
N HIS A 1032 18.65 0.29 4.79
CA HIS A 1032 18.60 -0.96 4.00
C HIS A 1032 17.21 -1.63 4.02
N LYS A 1033 16.14 -0.85 4.25
CA LYS A 1033 14.75 -1.34 4.23
C LYS A 1033 14.34 -1.95 2.88
N ASP A 1034 14.97 -1.50 1.79
CA ASP A 1034 14.67 -1.95 0.42
C ASP A 1034 15.49 -3.19 -0.03
N ASP A 1035 16.43 -3.70 0.78
CA ASP A 1035 17.14 -4.94 0.46
C ASP A 1035 16.25 -6.16 0.78
N THR A 1036 15.82 -6.87 -0.27
CA THR A 1036 14.94 -8.03 -0.18
C THR A 1036 15.46 -9.14 0.74
N LYS A 1037 16.79 -9.34 0.84
CA LYS A 1037 17.40 -10.36 1.72
C LYS A 1037 17.27 -9.94 3.19
N VAL A 1038 17.47 -8.66 3.47
CA VAL A 1038 17.32 -8.06 4.81
C VAL A 1038 15.86 -8.07 5.24
N ARG A 1039 14.92 -7.76 4.32
CA ARG A 1039 13.48 -7.83 4.58
C ARG A 1039 13.04 -9.25 4.96
N ARG A 1040 13.48 -10.26 4.20
CA ARG A 1040 13.19 -11.68 4.49
C ARG A 1040 13.73 -12.12 5.85
N LEU A 1041 14.94 -11.69 6.20
CA LEU A 1041 15.52 -11.92 7.52
C LEU A 1041 14.67 -11.25 8.62
N ARG A 1042 14.27 -9.98 8.46
CA ARG A 1042 13.42 -9.27 9.43
C ARG A 1042 12.06 -9.93 9.63
N MET A 1043 11.41 -10.40 8.56
CA MET A 1043 10.15 -11.14 8.66
C MET A 1043 10.31 -12.44 9.44
N ARG A 1044 11.38 -13.21 9.20
CA ARG A 1044 11.70 -14.39 10.02
C ARG A 1044 11.96 -14.01 11.47
N MET A 1045 12.75 -12.97 11.69
CA MET A 1045 13.07 -12.50 13.03
C MET A 1045 11.84 -12.05 13.78
N ALA A 1046 10.81 -11.50 13.11
CA ALA A 1046 9.54 -11.05 13.67
C ALA A 1046 8.55 -12.19 14.00
N ARG A 1047 8.66 -13.35 13.33
CA ARG A 1047 7.79 -14.51 13.62
C ARG A 1047 8.37 -15.48 14.65
N GLU A 1048 9.69 -15.68 14.69
CA GLU A 1048 10.29 -16.73 15.52
C GLU A 1048 10.67 -16.23 16.92
N GLN A 1049 10.33 -17.02 17.95
CA GLN A 1049 10.53 -16.62 19.35
C GLN A 1049 11.99 -16.56 19.78
N VAL A 1050 12.87 -17.30 19.11
CA VAL A 1050 14.31 -17.32 19.43
C VAL A 1050 14.97 -15.93 19.33
N TYR A 1051 14.39 -15.04 18.53
CA TYR A 1051 14.91 -13.68 18.33
C TYR A 1051 14.25 -12.64 19.23
N THR A 1052 13.24 -12.97 20.05
CA THR A 1052 12.49 -11.99 20.86
C THR A 1052 13.42 -11.15 21.75
N ALA A 1053 14.40 -11.79 22.41
CA ALA A 1053 15.39 -11.10 23.25
C ALA A 1053 16.39 -10.20 22.49
N LEU A 1054 16.38 -10.25 21.15
CA LEU A 1054 17.20 -9.42 20.26
C LEU A 1054 16.39 -8.32 19.56
N ARG A 1055 15.06 -8.29 19.75
CA ARG A 1055 14.16 -7.28 19.17
C ARG A 1055 14.12 -6.02 20.04
N ASP A 1056 13.93 -6.20 21.35
CA ASP A 1056 14.18 -5.20 22.39
C ASP A 1056 15.67 -4.89 22.45
#